data_AF-A0A955C665-F1
#
_entry.id   AF-A0A955C665-F1
#
_cell.length_a   1.000
_cell.length_b   1.000
_cell.length_c   1.000
_cell.angle_alpha   90.00
_cell.angle_beta   90.00
_cell.angle_gamma   90.00
#
_symmetry.space_group_name_H-M   'P 1'
#
loop_
_entity.id
_entity.type
_entity.pdbx_description
1 polymer ?
#
loop_
_entity_poly.entity_id
_entity_poly.type
_entity_poly.pdbx_seq_one_letter_code
_entity_poly.pdbx_strand_id
1 'polypeptide(L)'
;FANSLINTSLNLVHTEEIAYVETGNWTIDGPRLIDPNDGFLDVAHTLRDQYGADCVSLWVNSLNTGGIGYFPDASFQGIGASGLSMLRLDNAPLLTFAHEIGHNFFCAHDRPNAPDPPFAEYSYGYVEPGSQWRTIMATSATPTVIPHFANPNVNWTGTNPGPTGIAEGQPLPSDNARTINELRTVVANFRATSVPGLGSTLYVNAAAIPGGDGQSWATAIGDLQEALCMAKGSAGTVQQVWVAAGVYTPDGGSGDRSATFKLIDGVSILGGFDGTEALESQRDPSANETILSGDIGIALNASDNSYHVVTASLNSAAAILDGFTIRDGHADGTGPDHGGGGAIIDGGGDPQFVDCKFENNQAANRGGGMMNTNGSSPTLIGCTFENNVVTGSSWPGGGGGMHNSSSSNPTLTACTFRANSTALGSGLANYFGSSPVLNGCVFADNTGAGSSEGGGLYGYSFCAPTLTDCIFEGNSASIGGAIAGYFSSAPNLDRCIIRGNAATGDGGGIYLYVSSNGLMTNCLLAGNTGAYGAAMINLFDSHANIINCTIVGNTGTSGSGGIFNYQSDPVIANSILWRNSAGGTFNESAQIDNNNGFPTIHHSTVEGWTGALGGASNNGTDPMFTDADGPDNTYGTEDDNGRLSAASPSVNTGDNSAIPSGITFDLDQSPRIANTTVDRGAYEYAPLPGDFDNDGDIDIADYAELADCLSGPDTTPSPTPPTTVQQCLSVFDFDADEDIDLQDAASFTNAFTP
;
A
#
# COMPACT_ATOMS: atom_id res chain seq x y z
N PHE A 1 -27.12 -21.76 -12.33
CA PHE A 1 -26.64 -20.37 -12.42
C PHE A 1 -25.52 -20.22 -13.44
N ALA A 2 -24.46 -21.02 -13.38
CA ALA A 2 -23.32 -20.98 -14.31
C ALA A 2 -23.70 -20.90 -15.81
N ASN A 3 -24.63 -21.74 -16.29
CA ASN A 3 -25.08 -21.72 -17.70
C ASN A 3 -25.62 -20.37 -18.19
N SER A 4 -26.02 -19.48 -17.28
CA SER A 4 -26.65 -18.19 -17.58
C SER A 4 -25.78 -16.99 -17.22
N LEU A 5 -24.48 -17.18 -16.96
CA LEU A 5 -23.56 -16.12 -16.51
C LEU A 5 -24.09 -15.36 -15.28
N ILE A 6 -24.72 -16.09 -14.37
CA ILE A 6 -25.15 -15.56 -13.08
C ILE A 6 -23.94 -15.62 -12.12
N ASN A 7 -23.53 -14.46 -11.63
CA ASN A 7 -22.45 -14.27 -10.66
C ASN A 7 -23.04 -14.18 -9.24
N THR A 8 -23.68 -15.27 -8.84
CA THR A 8 -24.26 -15.51 -7.52
C THR A 8 -24.04 -16.99 -7.18
N SER A 9 -23.58 -17.29 -5.97
CA SER A 9 -23.50 -18.65 -5.41
C SER A 9 -24.63 -18.86 -4.40
N LEU A 10 -25.07 -20.11 -4.25
CA LEU A 10 -25.98 -20.53 -3.17
C LEU A 10 -25.27 -21.60 -2.37
N ASN A 11 -24.96 -21.29 -1.12
CA ASN A 11 -24.26 -22.19 -0.21
C ASN A 11 -25.29 -22.92 0.66
N LEU A 12 -25.25 -24.25 0.65
CA LEU A 12 -26.10 -25.05 1.52
C LEU A 12 -25.57 -24.97 2.95
N VAL A 13 -26.21 -24.17 3.79
CA VAL A 13 -25.78 -23.98 5.19
C VAL A 13 -26.30 -25.08 6.13
N HIS A 14 -27.43 -25.72 5.79
CA HIS A 14 -28.02 -26.81 6.58
C HIS A 14 -29.07 -27.58 5.79
N THR A 15 -29.28 -28.86 6.14
CA THR A 15 -30.42 -29.66 5.65
C THR A 15 -30.83 -30.66 6.71
N GLU A 16 -32.14 -30.78 6.97
CA GLU A 16 -32.69 -31.82 7.84
C GLU A 16 -34.14 -32.13 7.50
N GLU A 17 -34.58 -33.32 7.92
CA GLU A 17 -36.00 -33.71 7.90
C GLU A 17 -36.67 -33.21 9.19
N ILE A 18 -37.76 -32.45 9.04
CA ILE A 18 -38.53 -31.91 10.17
C ILE A 18 -39.85 -32.67 10.35
N ALA A 19 -40.29 -32.79 11.60
CA ALA A 19 -41.56 -33.43 11.93
C ALA A 19 -42.76 -32.56 11.51
N TYR A 20 -43.18 -32.70 10.26
CA TYR A 20 -44.33 -32.00 9.69
C TYR A 20 -45.19 -32.95 8.85
N VAL A 21 -46.50 -32.88 9.05
CA VAL A 21 -47.47 -33.64 8.23
C VAL A 21 -48.01 -32.69 7.17
N GLU A 22 -47.44 -32.79 5.97
CA GLU A 22 -47.88 -32.05 4.78
C GLU A 22 -49.36 -32.32 4.46
N THR A 23 -50.09 -31.28 4.03
CA THR A 23 -51.49 -31.43 3.62
C THR A 23 -51.64 -31.72 2.13
N GLY A 24 -50.56 -31.53 1.37
CA GLY A 24 -50.58 -31.63 -0.09
C GLY A 24 -51.16 -30.40 -0.77
N ASN A 25 -51.42 -29.32 -0.02
CA ASN A 25 -52.01 -28.10 -0.55
C ASN A 25 -51.19 -26.87 -0.14
N TRP A 26 -50.58 -26.22 -1.13
CA TRP A 26 -49.74 -25.04 -0.89
C TRP A 26 -50.49 -23.89 -0.23
N THR A 27 -51.81 -23.76 -0.44
CA THR A 27 -52.60 -22.69 0.19
C THR A 27 -52.76 -22.87 1.70
N ILE A 28 -52.35 -24.04 2.23
CA ILE A 28 -52.34 -24.35 3.66
C ILE A 28 -50.89 -24.46 4.15
N ASP A 29 -50.07 -25.27 3.48
CA ASP A 29 -48.70 -25.55 3.91
C ASP A 29 -47.77 -24.34 3.72
N GLY A 30 -48.08 -23.51 2.73
CA GLY A 30 -47.36 -22.29 2.40
C GLY A 30 -47.42 -21.20 3.48
N PRO A 31 -48.63 -20.75 3.88
CA PRO A 31 -48.78 -19.82 5.00
C PRO A 31 -48.11 -20.31 6.29
N ARG A 32 -48.13 -21.62 6.56
CA ARG A 32 -47.45 -22.24 7.70
C ARG A 32 -45.93 -22.13 7.62
N LEU A 33 -45.35 -22.22 6.43
CA LEU A 33 -43.92 -21.99 6.25
C LEU A 33 -43.56 -20.50 6.44
N ILE A 34 -44.48 -19.58 6.13
CA ILE A 34 -44.24 -18.13 6.21
C ILE A 34 -44.38 -17.59 7.64
N ASP A 35 -45.45 -17.97 8.35
CA ASP A 35 -45.74 -17.44 9.69
C ASP A 35 -44.90 -18.17 10.75
N PRO A 36 -43.96 -17.49 11.43
CA PRO A 36 -43.09 -18.13 12.41
C PRO A 36 -43.78 -18.48 13.74
N ASN A 37 -45.06 -18.15 13.91
CA ASN A 37 -45.77 -18.28 15.18
C ASN A 37 -47.17 -18.92 15.05
N ASP A 38 -47.42 -19.71 13.99
CA ASP A 38 -48.73 -20.32 13.79
C ASP A 38 -48.86 -21.72 14.42
N GLY A 39 -47.76 -22.26 14.98
CA GLY A 39 -47.70 -23.56 15.63
C GLY A 39 -47.36 -24.70 14.67
N PHE A 40 -47.10 -24.41 13.40
CA PHE A 40 -46.73 -25.36 12.36
C PHE A 40 -45.47 -24.87 11.64
N LEU A 41 -44.50 -25.74 11.40
CA LEU A 41 -43.24 -25.38 10.72
C LEU A 41 -42.43 -24.24 11.40
N ASP A 42 -42.81 -23.73 12.57
CA ASP A 42 -42.03 -22.75 13.36
C ASP A 42 -40.55 -23.14 13.52
N VAL A 43 -40.26 -24.45 13.58
CA VAL A 43 -38.90 -24.99 13.65
C VAL A 43 -38.04 -24.58 12.45
N ALA A 44 -38.63 -24.43 11.26
CA ALA A 44 -37.92 -23.98 10.07
C ALA A 44 -37.33 -22.57 10.25
N HIS A 45 -38.04 -21.67 10.94
CA HIS A 45 -37.52 -20.33 11.27
C HIS A 45 -36.45 -20.39 12.35
N THR A 46 -36.62 -21.26 13.35
CA THR A 46 -35.57 -21.48 14.37
C THR A 46 -34.26 -21.96 13.75
N LEU A 47 -34.34 -22.90 12.81
CA LEU A 47 -33.19 -23.42 12.07
C LEU A 47 -32.62 -22.36 11.13
N ARG A 48 -33.48 -21.64 10.42
CA ARG A 48 -33.07 -20.52 9.57
C ARG A 48 -32.26 -19.49 10.33
N ASP A 49 -32.69 -19.13 11.55
CA ASP A 49 -31.97 -18.20 12.41
C ASP A 49 -30.68 -18.81 12.98
N GLN A 50 -30.69 -20.10 13.35
CA GLN A 50 -29.52 -20.81 13.87
C GLN A 50 -28.38 -20.92 12.85
N TYR A 51 -28.73 -21.18 11.58
CA TYR A 51 -27.76 -21.40 10.49
C TYR A 51 -27.65 -20.18 9.55
N GLY A 52 -28.29 -19.06 9.88
CA GLY A 52 -28.22 -17.82 9.11
C GLY A 52 -28.68 -17.94 7.65
N ALA A 53 -29.67 -18.78 7.35
CA ALA A 53 -30.04 -19.07 5.96
C ALA A 53 -30.84 -17.94 5.30
N ASP A 54 -30.30 -17.39 4.22
CA ASP A 54 -30.97 -16.36 3.40
C ASP A 54 -32.18 -16.89 2.66
N CYS A 55 -32.08 -18.12 2.14
CA CYS A 55 -33.17 -18.82 1.48
C CYS A 55 -33.46 -20.15 2.19
N VAL A 56 -34.74 -20.52 2.31
CA VAL A 56 -35.19 -21.82 2.85
C VAL A 56 -36.12 -22.47 1.84
N SER A 57 -35.88 -23.74 1.55
CA SER A 57 -36.71 -24.53 0.66
C SER A 57 -37.25 -25.75 1.41
N LEU A 58 -38.58 -25.86 1.53
CA LEU A 58 -39.25 -27.00 2.15
C LEU A 58 -39.63 -28.04 1.08
N TRP A 59 -39.16 -29.28 1.26
CA TRP A 59 -39.36 -30.35 0.29
C TRP A 59 -40.40 -31.34 0.83
N VAL A 60 -41.49 -31.53 0.09
CA VAL A 60 -42.69 -32.32 0.48
C VAL A 60 -42.96 -33.45 -0.51
N ASN A 61 -43.55 -34.56 -0.07
CA ASN A 61 -43.87 -35.70 -0.94
C ASN A 61 -45.08 -35.41 -1.84
N SER A 62 -46.03 -34.61 -1.37
CA SER A 62 -47.27 -34.25 -2.06
C SER A 62 -47.46 -32.75 -2.05
N LEU A 63 -47.80 -32.19 -3.22
CA LEU A 63 -48.15 -30.80 -3.41
C LEU A 63 -49.03 -30.67 -4.65
N ASN A 64 -50.07 -29.84 -4.59
CA ASN A 64 -50.98 -29.54 -5.70
C ASN A 64 -50.38 -28.64 -6.79
N THR A 65 -49.08 -28.31 -6.68
CA THR A 65 -48.22 -27.67 -7.68
C THR A 65 -46.87 -28.39 -7.73
N GLY A 66 -46.03 -28.08 -8.71
CA GLY A 66 -44.66 -28.61 -8.77
C GLY A 66 -43.72 -27.95 -7.75
N GLY A 67 -43.97 -26.68 -7.45
CA GLY A 67 -43.27 -25.88 -6.47
C GLY A 67 -43.98 -24.54 -6.29
N ILE A 68 -43.57 -23.78 -5.28
CA ILE A 68 -43.97 -22.39 -5.08
C ILE A 68 -42.85 -21.62 -4.37
N GLY A 69 -42.36 -20.57 -5.02
CA GLY A 69 -41.43 -19.61 -4.46
C GLY A 69 -42.17 -18.38 -3.98
N TYR A 70 -41.84 -17.90 -2.78
CA TYR A 70 -42.40 -16.68 -2.24
C TYR A 70 -41.64 -15.46 -2.74
N PHE A 71 -42.40 -14.57 -3.38
CA PHE A 71 -41.98 -13.23 -3.74
C PHE A 71 -41.96 -12.34 -2.48
N PRO A 72 -40.85 -11.67 -2.17
CA PRO A 72 -40.86 -10.57 -1.22
C PRO A 72 -41.72 -9.44 -1.79
N ASP A 73 -42.54 -8.78 -0.96
CA ASP A 73 -43.26 -7.60 -1.45
C ASP A 73 -42.28 -6.46 -1.78
N ALA A 74 -42.70 -5.57 -2.69
CA ALA A 74 -41.87 -4.46 -3.18
C ALA A 74 -41.55 -3.38 -2.11
N SER A 75 -42.01 -3.53 -0.86
CA SER A 75 -41.78 -2.57 0.21
C SER A 75 -40.52 -2.86 1.04
N PHE A 76 -39.90 -4.03 0.89
CA PHE A 76 -38.74 -4.48 1.68
C PHE A 76 -38.97 -4.48 3.21
N GLN A 77 -40.21 -4.30 3.68
CA GLN A 77 -40.52 -4.06 5.11
C GLN A 77 -40.66 -5.34 5.95
N GLY A 78 -40.33 -6.51 5.40
CA GLY A 78 -40.56 -7.82 6.02
C GLY A 78 -39.43 -8.80 5.83
N ILE A 79 -38.19 -8.40 6.16
CA ILE A 79 -36.96 -9.21 6.09
C ILE A 79 -37.17 -10.65 6.63
N GLY A 80 -38.09 -10.86 7.58
CA GLY A 80 -38.40 -12.17 8.16
C GLY A 80 -39.17 -13.19 7.31
N ALA A 81 -39.92 -12.78 6.28
CA ALA A 81 -40.78 -13.67 5.47
C ALA A 81 -40.27 -13.92 4.03
N SER A 82 -39.16 -13.29 3.67
CA SER A 82 -38.59 -13.33 2.31
C SER A 82 -37.72 -14.58 2.11
N GLY A 83 -37.51 -15.04 0.87
CA GLY A 83 -36.58 -16.15 0.57
C GLY A 83 -37.10 -17.55 0.92
N LEU A 84 -38.41 -17.76 1.00
CA LEU A 84 -39.01 -19.06 1.27
C LEU A 84 -39.47 -19.72 -0.03
N SER A 85 -39.32 -21.04 -0.15
CA SER A 85 -39.88 -21.83 -1.24
C SER A 85 -40.36 -23.20 -0.76
N MET A 86 -41.26 -23.81 -1.53
CA MET A 86 -41.68 -25.20 -1.34
C MET A 86 -41.53 -25.98 -2.65
N LEU A 87 -41.14 -27.24 -2.55
CA LEU A 87 -40.94 -28.11 -3.70
C LEU A 87 -41.57 -29.48 -3.48
N ARG A 88 -42.16 -30.06 -4.53
CA ARG A 88 -42.53 -31.47 -4.51
C ARG A 88 -41.31 -32.34 -4.81
N LEU A 89 -41.05 -33.34 -3.98
CA LEU A 89 -39.82 -34.14 -4.01
C LEU A 89 -39.62 -34.90 -5.33
N ASP A 90 -40.70 -35.37 -5.97
CA ASP A 90 -40.66 -36.02 -7.28
C ASP A 90 -40.24 -35.08 -8.43
N ASN A 91 -40.32 -33.76 -8.20
CA ASN A 91 -39.85 -32.73 -9.13
C ASN A 91 -38.39 -32.32 -8.89
N ALA A 92 -37.71 -32.85 -7.88
CA ALA A 92 -36.30 -32.56 -7.60
C ALA A 92 -35.35 -32.82 -8.79
N PRO A 93 -35.54 -33.86 -9.64
CA PRO A 93 -34.72 -34.06 -10.83
C PRO A 93 -34.98 -33.04 -11.96
N LEU A 94 -36.00 -32.19 -11.82
CA LEU A 94 -36.36 -31.16 -12.79
C LEU A 94 -35.73 -29.80 -12.41
N LEU A 95 -35.93 -28.80 -13.26
CA LEU A 95 -35.47 -27.43 -13.01
C LEU A 95 -36.37 -26.65 -12.04
N THR A 96 -37.26 -27.33 -11.31
CA THR A 96 -38.26 -26.70 -10.43
C THR A 96 -37.59 -26.04 -9.23
N PHE A 97 -36.57 -26.65 -8.61
CA PHE A 97 -35.84 -25.97 -7.52
C PHE A 97 -35.22 -24.66 -7.99
N ALA A 98 -34.54 -24.67 -9.14
CA ALA A 98 -33.98 -23.45 -9.72
C ALA A 98 -35.08 -22.41 -10.04
N HIS A 99 -36.24 -22.85 -10.53
CA HIS A 99 -37.39 -21.98 -10.77
C HIS A 99 -37.86 -21.28 -9.50
N GLU A 100 -38.09 -22.02 -8.42
CA GLU A 100 -38.57 -21.42 -7.17
C GLU A 100 -37.53 -20.51 -6.51
N ILE A 101 -36.26 -20.87 -6.61
CA ILE A 101 -35.14 -19.99 -6.22
C ILE A 101 -35.17 -18.69 -7.04
N GLY A 102 -35.49 -18.76 -8.34
CA GLY A 102 -35.66 -17.56 -9.16
C GLY A 102 -36.67 -16.57 -8.59
N HIS A 103 -37.79 -17.04 -8.02
CA HIS A 103 -38.76 -16.18 -7.34
C HIS A 103 -38.20 -15.55 -6.06
N ASN A 104 -37.34 -16.25 -5.31
CA ASN A 104 -36.65 -15.64 -4.16
C ASN A 104 -35.70 -14.51 -4.57
N PHE A 105 -35.22 -14.53 -5.82
CA PHE A 105 -34.49 -13.45 -6.48
C PHE A 105 -35.39 -12.55 -7.35
N PHE A 106 -36.69 -12.49 -7.05
CA PHE A 106 -37.64 -11.59 -7.69
C PHE A 106 -37.81 -11.75 -9.22
N CYS A 107 -37.44 -12.92 -9.75
CA CYS A 107 -37.71 -13.24 -11.15
C CYS A 107 -39.19 -13.56 -11.33
N ALA A 108 -39.79 -12.98 -12.36
CA ALA A 108 -41.16 -13.27 -12.77
C ALA A 108 -41.20 -14.34 -13.87
N HIS A 109 -42.39 -14.90 -14.09
CA HIS A 109 -42.64 -15.78 -15.23
C HIS A 109 -42.45 -15.07 -16.57
N ASP A 110 -42.72 -15.73 -17.69
CA ASP A 110 -42.90 -15.03 -18.96
C ASP A 110 -44.13 -14.13 -18.91
N ARG A 111 -44.10 -13.02 -19.65
CA ARG A 111 -45.10 -11.94 -19.58
C ARG A 111 -46.57 -12.40 -19.62
N PRO A 112 -46.98 -13.37 -20.46
CA PRO A 112 -48.37 -13.84 -20.48
C PRO A 112 -48.82 -14.54 -19.19
N ASN A 113 -47.86 -15.07 -18.42
CA ASN A 113 -48.09 -15.94 -17.26
C ASN A 113 -47.57 -15.34 -15.95
N ALA A 114 -47.14 -14.08 -15.96
CA ALA A 114 -46.72 -13.34 -14.77
C ALA A 114 -47.96 -12.67 -14.14
N PRO A 115 -48.44 -13.16 -12.98
CA PRO A 115 -49.66 -12.64 -12.35
C PRO A 115 -49.46 -11.24 -11.75
N ASP A 116 -48.22 -10.89 -11.38
CA ASP A 116 -47.82 -9.65 -10.72
C ASP A 116 -46.73 -8.92 -11.53
N PRO A 117 -46.61 -7.58 -11.40
CA PRO A 117 -45.52 -6.85 -12.00
C PRO A 117 -44.17 -7.32 -11.42
N PRO A 118 -43.14 -7.52 -12.26
CA PRO A 118 -41.81 -7.92 -11.80
C PRO A 118 -41.12 -6.81 -11.02
N PHE A 119 -39.99 -7.15 -10.41
CA PHE A 119 -39.05 -6.17 -9.84
C PHE A 119 -38.61 -5.09 -10.85
N ALA A 120 -38.20 -5.51 -12.05
CA ALA A 120 -37.82 -4.61 -13.13
C ALA A 120 -38.44 -5.04 -14.46
N GLU A 121 -38.50 -4.13 -15.45
CA GLU A 121 -39.12 -4.41 -16.75
C GLU A 121 -38.49 -5.62 -17.46
N TYR A 122 -37.22 -5.92 -17.18
CA TYR A 122 -36.49 -7.04 -17.74
C TYR A 122 -36.57 -8.34 -16.91
N SER A 123 -37.15 -8.39 -15.71
CA SER A 123 -37.11 -9.58 -14.84
C SER A 123 -38.04 -10.73 -15.24
N TYR A 124 -38.45 -10.81 -16.51
CA TYR A 124 -39.33 -11.87 -17.02
C TYR A 124 -38.55 -13.06 -17.56
N GLY A 125 -39.16 -14.25 -17.43
CA GLY A 125 -38.77 -15.43 -18.19
C GLY A 125 -38.94 -15.22 -19.71
N TYR A 126 -38.18 -15.98 -20.49
CA TYR A 126 -38.11 -15.86 -21.93
C TYR A 126 -38.66 -17.10 -22.62
N VAL A 127 -39.53 -16.88 -23.61
CA VAL A 127 -40.03 -17.91 -24.52
C VAL A 127 -39.50 -17.58 -25.91
N GLU A 128 -38.85 -18.55 -26.54
CA GLU A 128 -38.33 -18.38 -27.90
C GLU A 128 -39.50 -18.14 -28.89
N PRO A 129 -39.38 -17.22 -29.88
CA PRO A 129 -40.48 -16.83 -30.75
C PRO A 129 -41.18 -17.97 -31.50
N GLY A 130 -40.46 -19.02 -31.87
CA GLY A 130 -40.97 -20.26 -32.46
C GLY A 130 -41.65 -21.22 -31.48
N SER A 131 -41.72 -20.87 -30.19
CA SER A 131 -42.30 -21.68 -29.11
C SER A 131 -41.69 -23.08 -28.97
N GLN A 132 -40.43 -23.28 -29.39
CA GLN A 132 -39.79 -24.59 -29.30
C GLN A 132 -39.16 -24.83 -27.92
N TRP A 133 -38.61 -23.79 -27.32
CA TRP A 133 -38.03 -23.84 -25.99
C TRP A 133 -38.28 -22.56 -25.19
N ARG A 134 -38.04 -22.66 -23.88
CA ARG A 134 -38.20 -21.56 -22.92
C ARG A 134 -37.16 -21.63 -21.80
N THR A 135 -36.84 -20.49 -21.21
CA THR A 135 -35.96 -20.43 -20.04
C THR A 135 -36.68 -20.86 -18.75
N ILE A 136 -35.91 -21.08 -17.69
CA ILE A 136 -36.35 -21.66 -16.41
C ILE A 136 -37.61 -20.98 -15.87
N MET A 137 -37.64 -19.64 -15.89
CA MET A 137 -38.74 -18.87 -15.29
C MET A 137 -40.00 -18.80 -16.16
N ALA A 138 -39.91 -18.97 -17.47
CA ALA A 138 -41.11 -18.99 -18.31
C ALA A 138 -41.98 -20.21 -17.98
N THR A 139 -43.31 -20.12 -17.94
CA THR A 139 -44.20 -21.24 -17.54
C THR A 139 -45.11 -21.73 -18.66
N SER A 140 -44.99 -21.16 -19.86
CA SER A 140 -45.66 -21.65 -21.07
C SER A 140 -45.50 -23.18 -21.21
N ALA A 141 -46.62 -23.90 -21.32
CA ALA A 141 -46.66 -25.36 -21.19
C ALA A 141 -46.21 -26.14 -22.43
N THR A 142 -46.17 -25.49 -23.60
CA THR A 142 -45.84 -26.10 -24.90
C THR A 142 -44.33 -26.17 -25.19
N PRO A 143 -43.53 -25.12 -24.93
CA PRO A 143 -42.08 -25.15 -25.20
C PRO A 143 -41.30 -26.01 -24.20
N THR A 144 -40.19 -26.61 -24.65
CA THR A 144 -39.28 -27.37 -23.78
C THR A 144 -38.48 -26.42 -22.88
N VAL A 145 -38.43 -26.68 -21.58
CA VAL A 145 -37.59 -25.89 -20.67
C VAL A 145 -36.11 -26.20 -20.88
N ILE A 146 -35.27 -25.18 -21.02
CA ILE A 146 -33.81 -25.30 -21.08
C ILE A 146 -33.19 -24.91 -19.72
N PRO A 147 -32.00 -25.44 -19.36
CA PRO A 147 -31.35 -25.19 -18.06
C PRO A 147 -30.66 -23.82 -18.01
N HIS A 148 -31.38 -22.77 -18.41
CA HIS A 148 -30.93 -21.38 -18.47
C HIS A 148 -32.00 -20.47 -17.89
N PHE A 149 -31.59 -19.53 -17.03
CA PHE A 149 -32.32 -18.28 -16.82
C PHE A 149 -32.15 -17.39 -18.05
N ALA A 150 -33.09 -16.47 -18.27
CA ALA A 150 -33.01 -15.54 -19.38
C ALA A 150 -31.76 -14.65 -19.24
N ASN A 151 -30.92 -14.65 -20.28
CA ASN A 151 -29.76 -13.75 -20.39
C ASN A 151 -29.54 -13.43 -21.89
N PRO A 152 -29.62 -12.16 -22.32
CA PRO A 152 -29.44 -11.77 -23.72
C PRO A 152 -28.03 -12.03 -24.26
N ASN A 153 -27.02 -12.15 -23.38
CA ASN A 153 -25.62 -12.40 -23.73
C ASN A 153 -25.29 -13.90 -23.83
N VAL A 154 -26.25 -14.78 -23.53
CA VAL A 154 -26.06 -16.23 -23.60
C VAL A 154 -26.93 -16.81 -24.71
N ASN A 155 -26.31 -17.58 -25.59
CA ASN A 155 -26.99 -18.30 -26.67
C ASN A 155 -27.24 -19.76 -26.28
N TRP A 156 -28.47 -20.22 -26.52
CA TRP A 156 -28.79 -21.64 -26.55
C TRP A 156 -28.30 -22.25 -27.87
N THR A 157 -27.57 -23.35 -27.79
CA THR A 157 -26.94 -24.02 -28.95
C THR A 157 -27.66 -25.31 -29.38
N GLY A 158 -28.73 -25.69 -28.69
CA GLY A 158 -29.54 -26.87 -29.04
C GLY A 158 -30.53 -26.60 -30.17
N THR A 159 -31.65 -27.32 -30.18
CA THR A 159 -32.69 -27.18 -31.20
C THR A 159 -33.20 -25.73 -31.26
N ASN A 160 -33.19 -25.16 -32.48
CA ASN A 160 -33.54 -23.75 -32.76
C ASN A 160 -32.69 -22.74 -31.96
N PRO A 161 -31.38 -22.62 -32.28
CA PRO A 161 -30.44 -21.85 -31.49
C PRO A 161 -30.75 -20.34 -31.53
N GLY A 162 -30.45 -19.65 -30.43
CA GLY A 162 -30.71 -18.22 -30.32
C GLY A 162 -30.39 -17.68 -28.91
N PRO A 163 -30.49 -16.35 -28.72
CA PRO A 163 -30.28 -15.73 -27.42
C PRO A 163 -31.33 -16.20 -26.43
N THR A 164 -30.93 -16.46 -25.20
CA THR A 164 -31.82 -16.93 -24.13
C THR A 164 -32.63 -15.80 -23.48
N GLY A 165 -32.50 -14.56 -23.95
CA GLY A 165 -33.19 -13.39 -23.41
C GLY A 165 -33.22 -12.21 -24.39
N ILE A 166 -33.79 -11.10 -23.94
CA ILE A 166 -33.90 -9.82 -24.68
C ILE A 166 -33.31 -8.72 -23.80
N ALA A 167 -32.36 -7.96 -24.34
CA ALA A 167 -31.66 -6.90 -23.60
C ALA A 167 -32.58 -5.74 -23.23
N GLU A 168 -32.28 -5.08 -22.11
CA GLU A 168 -32.95 -3.84 -21.70
C GLU A 168 -32.83 -2.76 -22.80
N GLY A 169 -33.91 -1.98 -22.99
CA GLY A 169 -34.02 -0.99 -24.07
C GLY A 169 -34.52 -1.55 -25.40
N GLN A 170 -34.62 -2.88 -25.56
CA GLN A 170 -35.37 -3.52 -26.64
C GLN A 170 -36.83 -3.76 -26.22
N PRO A 171 -37.79 -3.85 -27.16
CA PRO A 171 -39.17 -4.18 -26.81
C PRO A 171 -39.29 -5.51 -26.07
N LEU A 172 -39.97 -5.51 -24.92
CA LEU A 172 -40.23 -6.68 -24.08
C LEU A 172 -38.96 -7.36 -23.54
N PRO A 173 -38.11 -6.64 -22.80
CA PRO A 173 -36.85 -7.20 -22.29
C PRO A 173 -37.10 -8.40 -21.36
N SER A 174 -36.13 -9.31 -21.31
CA SER A 174 -36.15 -10.57 -20.53
C SER A 174 -34.71 -10.97 -20.18
N ASP A 175 -34.29 -10.69 -18.95
CA ASP A 175 -32.94 -10.86 -18.42
C ASP A 175 -33.00 -11.18 -16.92
N ASN A 176 -33.41 -12.41 -16.59
CA ASN A 176 -33.44 -12.89 -15.21
C ASN A 176 -32.03 -12.96 -14.61
N ALA A 177 -31.00 -13.25 -15.41
CA ALA A 177 -29.63 -13.34 -14.92
C ALA A 177 -29.17 -12.01 -14.31
N ARG A 178 -29.49 -10.89 -14.97
CA ARG A 178 -29.27 -9.56 -14.42
C ARG A 178 -30.05 -9.32 -13.13
N THR A 179 -31.34 -9.69 -13.07
CA THR A 179 -32.13 -9.54 -11.82
C THR A 179 -31.46 -10.27 -10.66
N ILE A 180 -31.02 -11.52 -10.87
CA ILE A 180 -30.36 -12.32 -9.84
C ILE A 180 -29.04 -11.69 -9.39
N ASN A 181 -28.26 -11.17 -10.33
CA ASN A 181 -26.98 -10.50 -10.04
C ASN A 181 -27.18 -9.18 -9.29
N GLU A 182 -28.17 -8.37 -9.67
CA GLU A 182 -28.46 -7.09 -9.01
C GLU A 182 -29.02 -7.27 -7.59
N LEU A 183 -29.83 -8.30 -7.38
CA LEU A 183 -30.49 -8.55 -6.09
C LEU A 183 -29.74 -9.50 -5.16
N ARG A 184 -28.55 -9.98 -5.55
CA ARG A 184 -27.75 -10.89 -4.73
C ARG A 184 -27.46 -10.35 -3.33
N THR A 185 -27.18 -9.05 -3.22
CA THR A 185 -26.91 -8.41 -1.94
C THR A 185 -28.19 -8.18 -1.12
N VAL A 186 -29.34 -8.00 -1.78
CA VAL A 186 -30.63 -7.91 -1.10
C VAL A 186 -31.00 -9.26 -0.49
N VAL A 187 -30.87 -10.33 -1.29
CA VAL A 187 -31.16 -11.70 -0.84
C VAL A 187 -30.18 -12.14 0.25
N ALA A 188 -28.89 -11.85 0.10
CA ALA A 188 -27.86 -12.15 1.12
C ALA A 188 -28.01 -11.35 2.43
N ASN A 189 -28.96 -10.40 2.49
CA ASN A 189 -29.33 -9.67 3.70
C ASN A 189 -30.72 -10.04 4.20
N PHE A 190 -31.34 -11.12 3.70
CA PHE A 190 -32.61 -11.61 4.22
C PHE A 190 -32.47 -12.12 5.65
N ARG A 191 -31.29 -12.61 6.07
CA ARG A 191 -31.01 -12.94 7.46
C ARG A 191 -29.59 -12.53 7.86
N ALA A 192 -29.39 -12.29 9.15
CA ALA A 192 -28.05 -12.11 9.69
C ALA A 192 -27.29 -13.43 9.56
N THR A 193 -26.21 -13.44 8.80
CA THR A 193 -25.43 -14.65 8.52
C THR A 193 -24.73 -15.11 9.79
N SER A 194 -24.84 -16.39 10.10
CA SER A 194 -23.83 -17.14 10.84
C SER A 194 -23.51 -18.32 9.96
N VAL A 195 -22.23 -18.64 9.75
CA VAL A 195 -21.83 -19.85 9.01
C VAL A 195 -21.29 -20.82 10.06
N PRO A 196 -22.13 -21.71 10.62
CA PRO A 196 -21.68 -22.62 11.66
C PRO A 196 -20.63 -23.58 11.10
N GLY A 197 -19.53 -23.76 11.83
CA GLY A 197 -18.48 -24.73 11.49
C GLY A 197 -17.27 -24.18 10.76
N LEU A 198 -17.19 -22.87 10.46
CA LEU A 198 -15.95 -22.29 9.92
C LEU A 198 -14.79 -22.41 10.93
N GLY A 199 -13.64 -22.83 10.41
CA GLY A 199 -12.37 -22.71 11.13
C GLY A 199 -11.91 -21.26 11.26
N SER A 200 -10.83 -21.05 12.02
CA SER A 200 -10.21 -19.72 12.14
C SER A 200 -9.51 -19.23 10.87
N THR A 201 -9.31 -20.12 9.91
CA THR A 201 -8.54 -19.87 8.68
C THR A 201 -9.38 -20.29 7.47
N LEU A 202 -9.48 -19.40 6.48
CA LEU A 202 -10.00 -19.72 5.15
C LEU A 202 -8.84 -19.87 4.15
N TYR A 203 -9.00 -20.77 3.19
CA TYR A 203 -8.03 -21.03 2.11
C TYR A 203 -8.60 -20.60 0.76
N VAL A 204 -7.82 -19.84 0.00
CA VAL A 204 -8.23 -19.25 -1.28
C VAL A 204 -7.23 -19.60 -2.37
N ASN A 205 -7.70 -20.09 -3.50
CA ASN A 205 -6.85 -20.42 -4.65
C ASN A 205 -7.62 -20.11 -5.94
N ALA A 206 -7.12 -19.18 -6.76
CA ALA A 206 -7.78 -18.78 -8.02
C ALA A 206 -7.98 -19.95 -9.01
N ALA A 207 -7.21 -21.04 -8.87
CA ALA A 207 -7.35 -22.26 -9.67
C ALA A 207 -8.33 -23.28 -9.07
N ALA A 208 -8.89 -23.03 -7.89
CA ALA A 208 -9.84 -23.93 -7.25
C ALA A 208 -11.16 -24.05 -8.04
N ILE A 209 -11.77 -25.23 -7.97
CA ILE A 209 -13.07 -25.47 -8.59
C ILE A 209 -14.14 -24.68 -7.81
N PRO A 210 -15.06 -23.96 -8.49
CA PRO A 210 -16.11 -23.22 -7.81
C PRO A 210 -16.94 -24.08 -6.84
N GLY A 211 -17.24 -23.53 -5.66
CA GLY A 211 -18.05 -24.18 -4.61
C GLY A 211 -17.27 -24.84 -3.48
N GLY A 212 -15.96 -24.56 -3.34
CA GLY A 212 -15.18 -24.94 -2.16
C GLY A 212 -15.64 -24.20 -0.90
N ASP A 213 -15.54 -24.84 0.27
CA ASP A 213 -15.94 -24.28 1.56
C ASP A 213 -14.85 -23.47 2.27
N GLY A 214 -13.64 -23.43 1.68
CA GLY A 214 -12.49 -22.70 2.18
C GLY A 214 -11.86 -23.26 3.44
N GLN A 215 -12.21 -24.48 3.88
CA GLN A 215 -11.68 -25.03 5.15
C GLN A 215 -10.34 -25.78 5.00
N SER A 216 -9.89 -26.00 3.77
CA SER A 216 -8.60 -26.61 3.45
C SER A 216 -8.17 -26.21 2.04
N TRP A 217 -6.91 -26.42 1.67
CA TRP A 217 -6.46 -26.27 0.28
C TRP A 217 -7.24 -27.15 -0.72
N ALA A 218 -7.66 -28.35 -0.30
CA ALA A 218 -8.44 -29.26 -1.16
C ALA A 218 -9.87 -28.75 -1.43
N THR A 219 -10.38 -27.87 -0.57
CA THR A 219 -11.71 -27.27 -0.66
C THR A 219 -11.61 -25.75 -0.73
N ALA A 220 -10.50 -25.21 -1.22
CA ALA A 220 -10.24 -23.77 -1.26
C ALA A 220 -11.31 -23.01 -2.06
N ILE A 221 -11.55 -21.77 -1.67
CA ILE A 221 -12.46 -20.85 -2.36
C ILE A 221 -11.75 -20.32 -3.61
N GLY A 222 -12.45 -20.31 -4.75
CA GLY A 222 -11.90 -19.86 -6.04
C GLY A 222 -11.75 -18.34 -6.17
N ASP A 223 -12.42 -17.59 -5.30
CA ASP A 223 -12.56 -16.14 -5.38
C ASP A 223 -12.28 -15.49 -4.01
N LEU A 224 -11.36 -14.52 -3.98
CA LEU A 224 -10.98 -13.86 -2.73
C LEU A 224 -12.11 -12.99 -2.18
N GLN A 225 -12.94 -12.39 -3.05
CA GLN A 225 -14.06 -11.56 -2.63
C GLN A 225 -15.12 -12.36 -1.88
N GLU A 226 -15.37 -13.60 -2.30
CA GLU A 226 -16.21 -14.58 -1.58
C GLU A 226 -15.64 -14.91 -0.20
N ALA A 227 -14.33 -15.19 -0.11
CA ALA A 227 -13.68 -15.47 1.17
C ALA A 227 -13.74 -14.28 2.15
N LEU A 228 -13.57 -13.05 1.67
CA LEU A 228 -13.73 -11.84 2.49
C LEU A 228 -15.17 -11.64 2.98
N CYS A 229 -16.17 -11.95 2.13
CA CYS A 229 -17.58 -11.95 2.54
C CYS A 229 -17.84 -13.00 3.63
N MET A 230 -17.29 -14.20 3.51
CA MET A 230 -17.39 -15.25 4.53
C MET A 230 -16.70 -14.83 5.84
N ALA A 231 -15.50 -14.26 5.76
CA ALA A 231 -14.77 -13.78 6.92
C ALA A 231 -15.56 -12.72 7.69
N LYS A 232 -16.13 -11.74 6.97
CA LYS A 232 -17.01 -10.71 7.54
C LYS A 232 -18.27 -11.32 8.19
N GLY A 233 -18.93 -12.26 7.53
CA GLY A 233 -20.13 -12.95 8.02
C GLY A 233 -19.85 -13.90 9.20
N SER A 234 -18.59 -14.28 9.44
CA SER A 234 -18.20 -15.19 10.51
C SER A 234 -18.25 -14.57 11.92
N ALA A 235 -18.51 -13.25 12.01
CA ALA A 235 -18.55 -12.48 13.25
C ALA A 235 -17.29 -12.66 14.13
N GLY A 236 -16.11 -12.70 13.50
CA GLY A 236 -14.81 -12.82 14.18
C GLY A 236 -14.32 -14.25 14.39
N THR A 237 -15.04 -15.26 13.89
CA THR A 237 -14.55 -16.65 13.92
C THR A 237 -13.34 -16.82 13.01
N VAL A 238 -13.43 -16.32 11.77
CA VAL A 238 -12.33 -16.29 10.82
C VAL A 238 -11.39 -15.15 11.21
N GLN A 239 -10.14 -15.49 11.49
CA GLN A 239 -9.07 -14.57 11.84
C GLN A 239 -8.03 -14.46 10.72
N GLN A 240 -7.96 -15.48 9.85
CA GLN A 240 -6.98 -15.53 8.76
C GLN A 240 -7.62 -15.95 7.43
N VAL A 241 -7.11 -15.40 6.34
CA VAL A 241 -7.39 -15.83 4.96
C VAL A 241 -6.04 -16.07 4.27
N TRP A 242 -5.74 -17.33 3.96
CA TRP A 242 -4.52 -17.74 3.26
C TRP A 242 -4.79 -17.81 1.77
N VAL A 243 -3.99 -17.09 0.99
CA VAL A 243 -4.21 -16.90 -0.44
C VAL A 243 -3.04 -17.46 -1.23
N ALA A 244 -3.35 -18.43 -2.10
CA ALA A 244 -2.35 -19.04 -2.96
C ALA A 244 -1.85 -18.05 -4.04
N ALA A 245 -0.72 -18.38 -4.67
CA ALA A 245 -0.18 -17.66 -5.81
C ALA A 245 -1.22 -17.57 -6.93
N GLY A 246 -1.33 -16.39 -7.55
CA GLY A 246 -2.34 -16.14 -8.57
C GLY A 246 -2.76 -14.68 -8.66
N VAL A 247 -3.65 -14.42 -9.61
CA VAL A 247 -4.24 -13.09 -9.84
C VAL A 247 -5.70 -13.12 -9.40
N TYR A 248 -6.07 -12.15 -8.58
CA TYR A 248 -7.41 -11.98 -8.03
C TYR A 248 -7.94 -10.60 -8.42
N THR A 249 -9.14 -10.56 -9.00
CA THR A 249 -9.85 -9.30 -9.30
C THR A 249 -11.07 -9.13 -8.38
N PRO A 250 -11.42 -7.90 -8.01
CA PRO A 250 -12.47 -7.68 -7.01
C PRO A 250 -13.90 -7.77 -7.59
N ASP A 251 -14.06 -7.76 -8.91
CA ASP A 251 -15.35 -7.61 -9.60
C ASP A 251 -16.12 -8.93 -9.77
N GLY A 252 -15.50 -10.07 -9.47
CA GLY A 252 -16.04 -11.40 -9.74
C GLY A 252 -16.45 -11.60 -11.21
N GLY A 253 -15.81 -10.90 -12.15
CA GLY A 253 -16.12 -10.91 -13.58
C GLY A 253 -17.32 -10.06 -14.01
N SER A 254 -17.81 -9.15 -13.16
CA SER A 254 -18.90 -8.24 -13.50
C SER A 254 -18.50 -7.00 -14.32
N GLY A 255 -17.21 -6.63 -14.33
CA GLY A 255 -16.72 -5.38 -14.90
C GLY A 255 -17.09 -4.13 -14.10
N ASP A 256 -17.53 -4.28 -12.84
CA ASP A 256 -17.85 -3.15 -11.97
C ASP A 256 -16.58 -2.47 -11.45
N ARG A 257 -16.28 -1.27 -11.96
CA ARG A 257 -15.11 -0.47 -11.56
C ARG A 257 -15.12 -0.03 -10.09
N SER A 258 -16.28 -0.07 -9.43
CA SER A 258 -16.39 0.26 -8.00
C SER A 258 -16.07 -0.94 -7.09
N ALA A 259 -15.91 -2.13 -7.65
CA ALA A 259 -15.52 -3.32 -6.90
C ALA A 259 -14.08 -3.19 -6.40
N THR A 260 -13.88 -3.61 -5.14
CA THR A 260 -12.65 -3.45 -4.38
C THR A 260 -12.50 -4.57 -3.34
N PHE A 261 -11.28 -4.99 -3.06
CA PHE A 261 -10.98 -5.83 -1.90
C PHE A 261 -11.07 -5.00 -0.62
N LYS A 262 -12.24 -5.02 0.00
CA LYS A 262 -12.46 -4.34 1.28
C LYS A 262 -11.83 -5.13 2.43
N LEU A 263 -10.85 -4.54 3.12
CA LEU A 263 -10.26 -5.14 4.31
C LEU A 263 -11.30 -5.29 5.43
N ILE A 264 -11.16 -6.34 6.24
CA ILE A 264 -12.11 -6.70 7.31
C ILE A 264 -11.43 -6.57 8.68
N ASP A 265 -12.06 -5.85 9.61
CA ASP A 265 -11.57 -5.65 10.98
C ASP A 265 -11.14 -6.98 11.62
N GLY A 266 -9.92 -7.02 12.15
CA GLY A 266 -9.37 -8.17 12.87
C GLY A 266 -9.02 -9.39 12.01
N VAL A 267 -9.09 -9.30 10.67
CA VAL A 267 -8.72 -10.39 9.76
C VAL A 267 -7.34 -10.13 9.16
N SER A 268 -6.48 -11.15 9.21
CA SER A 268 -5.20 -11.17 8.51
C SER A 268 -5.36 -11.88 7.16
N ILE A 269 -5.06 -11.18 6.08
CA ILE A 269 -5.09 -11.70 4.72
C ILE A 269 -3.63 -11.87 4.29
N LEU A 270 -3.23 -13.12 4.01
CA LEU A 270 -1.84 -13.51 3.82
C LEU A 270 -1.64 -14.13 2.43
N GLY A 271 -0.77 -13.55 1.60
CA GLY A 271 -0.41 -14.03 0.26
C GLY A 271 0.98 -14.67 0.24
N GLY A 272 1.33 -15.47 -0.76
CA GLY A 272 2.63 -16.17 -0.80
C GLY A 272 2.57 -17.68 -0.60
N PHE A 273 1.40 -18.29 -0.67
CA PHE A 273 1.22 -19.75 -0.55
C PHE A 273 1.24 -20.42 -1.94
N ASP A 274 1.81 -21.61 -2.08
CA ASP A 274 1.67 -22.48 -3.25
C ASP A 274 0.33 -23.25 -3.21
N GLY A 275 -0.33 -23.27 -2.05
CA GLY A 275 -1.62 -23.95 -1.86
C GLY A 275 -1.48 -25.38 -1.37
N THR A 276 -0.38 -25.69 -0.67
CA THR A 276 -0.10 -27.02 -0.12
C THR A 276 0.39 -26.98 1.34
N GLU A 277 0.65 -25.79 1.86
CA GLU A 277 1.24 -25.53 3.16
C GLU A 277 0.30 -25.93 4.29
N ALA A 278 0.89 -26.45 5.37
CA ALA A 278 0.20 -26.77 6.61
C ALA A 278 0.39 -25.68 7.68
N LEU A 279 1.40 -24.82 7.53
CA LEU A 279 1.79 -23.78 8.48
C LEU A 279 2.03 -22.45 7.76
N GLU A 280 1.67 -21.34 8.41
CA GLU A 280 1.89 -19.98 7.91
C GLU A 280 3.37 -19.70 7.60
N SER A 281 4.28 -20.22 8.42
CA SER A 281 5.73 -20.04 8.26
C SER A 281 6.34 -20.76 7.05
N GLN A 282 5.56 -21.55 6.31
CA GLN A 282 5.99 -22.19 5.06
C GLN A 282 5.75 -21.31 3.83
N ARG A 283 5.02 -20.19 4.01
CA ARG A 283 4.78 -19.19 2.97
C ARG A 283 6.09 -18.65 2.42
N ASP A 284 6.15 -18.46 1.11
CA ASP A 284 7.27 -17.85 0.40
C ASP A 284 6.71 -16.81 -0.59
N PRO A 285 6.47 -15.57 -0.13
CA PRO A 285 5.95 -14.50 -0.99
C PRO A 285 6.84 -14.19 -2.20
N SER A 286 8.13 -14.54 -2.16
CA SER A 286 9.06 -14.31 -3.27
C SER A 286 8.93 -15.35 -4.38
N ALA A 287 8.57 -16.59 -4.05
CA ALA A 287 8.35 -17.67 -5.00
C ALA A 287 6.89 -17.77 -5.48
N ASN A 288 5.94 -17.40 -4.61
CA ASN A 288 4.51 -17.64 -4.79
C ASN A 288 3.72 -16.32 -4.87
N GLU A 289 4.01 -15.51 -5.89
CA GLU A 289 3.42 -14.17 -6.00
C GLU A 289 1.87 -14.19 -5.98
N THR A 290 1.29 -13.44 -5.06
CA THR A 290 -0.16 -13.23 -4.95
C THR A 290 -0.51 -11.80 -5.33
N ILE A 291 -1.32 -11.65 -6.38
CA ILE A 291 -1.60 -10.37 -7.03
C ILE A 291 -3.08 -10.00 -6.84
N LEU A 292 -3.33 -8.84 -6.23
CA LEU A 292 -4.61 -8.15 -6.27
C LEU A 292 -4.58 -7.17 -7.45
N SER A 293 -5.41 -7.42 -8.46
CA SER A 293 -5.41 -6.65 -9.71
C SER A 293 -6.69 -5.86 -9.91
N GLY A 294 -6.54 -4.62 -10.34
CA GLY A 294 -7.61 -3.78 -10.86
C GLY A 294 -7.92 -3.99 -12.35
N ASP A 295 -7.13 -4.79 -13.09
CA ASP A 295 -7.36 -5.12 -14.51
C ASP A 295 -8.59 -6.02 -14.67
N ILE A 296 -9.76 -5.38 -14.75
CA ILE A 296 -11.07 -6.02 -14.91
C ILE A 296 -11.61 -5.78 -16.31
N GLY A 297 -12.52 -6.64 -16.77
CA GLY A 297 -13.10 -6.52 -18.10
C GLY A 297 -12.11 -6.93 -19.20
N ILE A 298 -11.64 -5.97 -20.00
CA ILE A 298 -10.73 -6.20 -21.12
C ILE A 298 -9.29 -6.13 -20.61
N ALA A 299 -8.57 -7.25 -20.68
CA ALA A 299 -7.18 -7.32 -20.26
C ALA A 299 -6.31 -6.18 -20.83
N LEU A 300 -5.51 -5.57 -19.96
CA LEU A 300 -4.59 -4.47 -20.22
C LEU A 300 -5.26 -3.17 -20.69
N ASN A 301 -6.54 -2.97 -20.40
CA ASN A 301 -7.25 -1.74 -20.71
C ASN A 301 -7.57 -0.92 -19.45
N ALA A 302 -6.73 0.08 -19.15
CA ALA A 302 -6.91 0.88 -17.95
C ALA A 302 -8.29 1.57 -17.83
N SER A 303 -9.01 1.80 -18.94
CA SER A 303 -10.30 2.51 -18.92
C SER A 303 -11.45 1.73 -18.26
N ASP A 304 -11.36 0.41 -18.17
CA ASP A 304 -12.31 -0.42 -17.42
C ASP A 304 -11.77 -0.96 -16.10
N ASN A 305 -10.54 -0.61 -15.71
CA ASN A 305 -9.96 -1.05 -14.45
C ASN A 305 -10.72 -0.53 -13.22
N SER A 306 -10.70 -1.30 -12.12
CA SER A 306 -11.20 -0.83 -10.82
C SER A 306 -10.60 0.52 -10.42
N TYR A 307 -11.42 1.40 -9.84
CA TYR A 307 -10.91 2.68 -9.32
C TYR A 307 -9.93 2.45 -8.17
N HIS A 308 -10.27 1.55 -7.25
CA HIS A 308 -9.44 1.20 -6.09
C HIS A 308 -9.33 -0.32 -5.99
N VAL A 309 -8.11 -0.85 -6.01
CA VAL A 309 -7.90 -2.29 -5.83
C VAL A 309 -8.26 -2.69 -4.40
N VAL A 310 -7.81 -1.93 -3.41
CA VAL A 310 -8.02 -2.18 -1.97
C VAL A 310 -8.71 -0.99 -1.30
N THR A 311 -9.64 -1.26 -0.39
CA THR A 311 -10.27 -0.21 0.44
C THR A 311 -10.29 -0.59 1.91
N ALA A 312 -10.16 0.40 2.79
CA ALA A 312 -10.31 0.21 4.22
C ALA A 312 -10.99 1.41 4.89
N SER A 313 -11.85 1.12 5.87
CA SER A 313 -12.59 2.09 6.67
C SER A 313 -12.73 1.63 8.13
N LEU A 314 -11.62 1.14 8.69
CA LEU A 314 -11.55 0.24 9.85
C LEU A 314 -11.33 0.98 11.17
N ASN A 315 -12.22 0.82 12.15
CA ASN A 315 -12.27 1.69 13.33
C ASN A 315 -12.04 0.96 14.66
N SER A 316 -11.68 -0.34 14.67
CA SER A 316 -11.67 -1.11 15.93
C SER A 316 -10.59 -2.19 16.11
N ALA A 317 -10.19 -2.91 15.06
CA ALA A 317 -9.13 -3.92 15.12
C ALA A 317 -8.38 -3.94 13.78
N ALA A 318 -7.09 -3.59 13.77
CA ALA A 318 -6.31 -3.43 12.55
C ALA A 318 -6.29 -4.71 11.72
N ALA A 319 -6.90 -4.68 10.53
CA ALA A 319 -6.73 -5.72 9.52
C ALA A 319 -5.27 -5.75 9.06
N ILE A 320 -4.78 -6.93 8.68
CA ILE A 320 -3.43 -7.09 8.15
C ILE A 320 -3.54 -7.58 6.71
N LEU A 321 -2.87 -6.90 5.78
CA LEU A 321 -2.62 -7.39 4.44
C LEU A 321 -1.12 -7.63 4.29
N ASP A 322 -0.73 -8.87 4.01
CA ASP A 322 0.66 -9.30 4.06
C ASP A 322 1.08 -10.07 2.79
N GLY A 323 2.13 -9.61 2.11
CA GLY A 323 2.78 -10.33 1.02
C GLY A 323 2.00 -10.30 -0.30
N PHE A 324 1.36 -9.17 -0.62
CA PHE A 324 0.59 -8.99 -1.86
C PHE A 324 1.23 -7.96 -2.79
N THR A 325 1.16 -8.25 -4.10
CA THR A 325 1.28 -7.23 -5.15
C THR A 325 -0.11 -6.63 -5.43
N ILE A 326 -0.24 -5.31 -5.36
CA ILE A 326 -1.47 -4.53 -5.55
C ILE A 326 -1.25 -3.60 -6.75
N ARG A 327 -1.95 -3.88 -7.85
CA ARG A 327 -1.68 -3.20 -9.11
C ARG A 327 -2.88 -2.99 -10.01
N ASP A 328 -2.65 -2.23 -11.07
CA ASP A 328 -3.60 -1.98 -12.15
C ASP A 328 -4.85 -1.21 -11.69
N GLY A 329 -4.83 -0.51 -10.55
CA GLY A 329 -5.89 0.42 -10.17
C GLY A 329 -5.88 1.71 -10.99
N HIS A 330 -7.06 2.21 -11.36
CA HIS A 330 -7.20 3.42 -12.20
C HIS A 330 -8.28 4.37 -11.65
N ALA A 331 -7.92 5.19 -10.66
CA ALA A 331 -8.80 6.15 -10.00
C ALA A 331 -8.99 7.45 -10.82
N ASP A 332 -9.73 7.37 -11.93
CA ASP A 332 -10.04 8.50 -12.84
C ASP A 332 -11.48 9.02 -12.74
N GLY A 333 -12.22 8.61 -11.71
CA GLY A 333 -13.62 8.95 -11.48
C GLY A 333 -13.84 10.33 -10.86
N THR A 334 -15.02 10.51 -10.26
CA THR A 334 -15.40 11.72 -9.51
C THR A 334 -15.56 11.42 -8.03
N GLY A 335 -15.41 12.41 -7.16
CA GLY A 335 -15.52 12.15 -5.71
C GLY A 335 -14.31 11.34 -5.22
N PRO A 336 -14.45 10.42 -4.25
CA PRO A 336 -13.31 9.66 -3.72
C PRO A 336 -12.56 8.87 -4.81
N ASP A 337 -13.25 8.49 -5.90
CA ASP A 337 -12.75 7.70 -7.02
C ASP A 337 -11.72 8.42 -7.91
N HIS A 338 -11.29 9.62 -7.54
CA HIS A 338 -10.25 10.37 -8.23
C HIS A 338 -8.84 10.23 -7.63
N GLY A 339 -8.69 9.38 -6.60
CA GLY A 339 -7.44 9.15 -5.90
C GLY A 339 -7.37 7.77 -5.24
N GLY A 340 -6.16 7.28 -4.93
CA GLY A 340 -5.99 5.96 -4.30
C GLY A 340 -6.19 4.81 -5.27
N GLY A 341 -5.45 4.79 -6.39
CA GLY A 341 -5.59 3.75 -7.42
C GLY A 341 -5.35 2.34 -6.85
N GLY A 342 -4.21 2.14 -6.18
CA GLY A 342 -3.93 0.89 -5.49
C GLY A 342 -4.78 0.71 -4.23
N ALA A 343 -4.79 1.72 -3.36
CA ALA A 343 -5.61 1.69 -2.15
C ALA A 343 -6.17 3.05 -1.73
N ILE A 344 -7.35 3.03 -1.11
CA ILE A 344 -7.91 4.17 -0.40
C ILE A 344 -8.28 3.79 1.04
N ILE A 345 -7.73 4.55 2.00
CA ILE A 345 -7.98 4.41 3.43
C ILE A 345 -8.70 5.67 3.91
N ASP A 346 -9.91 5.48 4.44
CA ASP A 346 -10.81 6.57 4.81
C ASP A 346 -11.48 6.31 6.17
N GLY A 347 -12.06 7.35 6.78
CA GLY A 347 -12.94 7.23 7.93
C GLY A 347 -12.26 6.95 9.27
N GLY A 348 -10.96 7.23 9.38
CA GLY A 348 -10.14 6.88 10.55
C GLY A 348 -9.60 5.45 10.50
N GLY A 349 -9.38 4.93 9.28
CA GLY A 349 -8.89 3.58 9.05
C GLY A 349 -7.43 3.39 9.45
N ASP A 350 -7.15 2.36 10.25
CA ASP A 350 -5.78 2.02 10.69
C ASP A 350 -5.36 0.56 10.35
N PRO A 351 -5.42 0.11 9.07
CA PRO A 351 -4.92 -1.20 8.69
C PRO A 351 -3.38 -1.28 8.72
N GLN A 352 -2.87 -2.51 8.71
CA GLN A 352 -1.45 -2.82 8.54
C GLN A 352 -1.20 -3.43 7.16
N PHE A 353 -0.18 -2.91 6.48
CA PHE A 353 0.37 -3.50 5.26
C PHE A 353 1.78 -3.98 5.56
N VAL A 354 2.05 -5.26 5.30
CA VAL A 354 3.34 -5.90 5.55
C VAL A 354 3.84 -6.50 4.24
N ASP A 355 5.07 -6.18 3.85
CA ASP A 355 5.72 -6.72 2.65
C ASP A 355 4.84 -6.66 1.38
N CYS A 356 4.05 -5.59 1.27
CA CYS A 356 3.15 -5.37 0.13
C CYS A 356 3.82 -4.49 -0.93
N LYS A 357 3.52 -4.78 -2.20
CA LYS A 357 3.97 -3.99 -3.35
C LYS A 357 2.80 -3.27 -4.01
N PHE A 358 2.79 -1.94 -3.98
CA PHE A 358 1.88 -1.11 -4.77
C PHE A 358 2.57 -0.72 -6.07
N GLU A 359 2.17 -1.32 -7.20
CA GLU A 359 2.82 -1.07 -8.48
C GLU A 359 1.87 -0.67 -9.60
N ASN A 360 2.34 0.19 -10.50
CA ASN A 360 1.63 0.54 -11.74
C ASN A 360 0.19 1.03 -11.53
N ASN A 361 -0.11 1.61 -10.37
CA ASN A 361 -1.42 2.18 -10.09
C ASN A 361 -1.49 3.64 -10.54
N GLN A 362 -2.67 4.05 -11.00
CA GLN A 362 -2.89 5.38 -11.52
C GLN A 362 -4.06 6.07 -10.82
N ALA A 363 -3.91 7.37 -10.56
CA ALA A 363 -4.97 8.23 -10.10
C ALA A 363 -5.03 9.53 -10.91
N ALA A 364 -6.22 10.13 -11.01
CA ALA A 364 -6.37 11.44 -11.61
C ALA A 364 -5.77 12.52 -10.72
N ASN A 365 -5.94 12.49 -9.40
CA ASN A 365 -5.53 13.63 -8.56
C ASN A 365 -4.61 13.27 -7.40
N ARG A 366 -4.81 12.15 -6.69
CA ARG A 366 -4.15 11.92 -5.40
C ARG A 366 -3.77 10.47 -5.22
N GLY A 367 -2.56 10.17 -4.75
CA GLY A 367 -2.23 8.83 -4.28
C GLY A 367 -2.36 7.77 -5.37
N GLY A 368 -1.45 7.74 -6.36
CA GLY A 368 -1.49 6.71 -7.39
C GLY A 368 -1.49 5.30 -6.77
N GLY A 369 -0.52 5.05 -5.87
CA GLY A 369 -0.45 3.83 -5.07
C GLY A 369 -1.46 3.83 -3.92
N MET A 370 -1.45 4.83 -3.04
CA MET A 370 -2.32 4.89 -1.86
C MET A 370 -2.78 6.31 -1.52
N MET A 371 -4.05 6.45 -1.11
CA MET A 371 -4.59 7.68 -0.54
C MET A 371 -5.11 7.44 0.88
N ASN A 372 -4.59 8.20 1.84
CA ASN A 372 -5.04 8.24 3.24
C ASN A 372 -5.74 9.57 3.53
N THR A 373 -6.97 9.51 4.03
CA THR A 373 -7.78 10.70 4.31
C THR A 373 -8.62 10.55 5.57
N ASN A 374 -9.11 11.69 6.08
CA ASN A 374 -10.04 11.79 7.20
C ASN A 374 -9.52 11.12 8.49
N GLY A 375 -8.26 11.40 8.84
CA GLY A 375 -7.64 10.90 10.07
C GLY A 375 -7.15 9.45 10.00
N SER A 376 -7.06 8.86 8.81
CA SER A 376 -6.63 7.46 8.64
C SER A 376 -5.12 7.33 8.78
N SER A 377 -4.64 6.40 9.61
CA SER A 377 -3.23 6.28 9.96
C SER A 377 -2.74 4.83 9.83
N PRO A 378 -2.70 4.26 8.61
CA PRO A 378 -2.21 2.91 8.40
C PRO A 378 -0.74 2.74 8.80
N THR A 379 -0.38 1.51 9.17
CA THR A 379 1.02 1.13 9.42
C THR A 379 1.54 0.33 8.23
N LEU A 380 2.71 0.68 7.72
CA LEU A 380 3.36 0.03 6.58
C LEU A 380 4.75 -0.44 6.98
N ILE A 381 5.04 -1.71 6.72
CA ILE A 381 6.31 -2.36 7.07
C ILE A 381 6.82 -3.08 5.82
N GLY A 382 8.05 -2.80 5.39
CA GLY A 382 8.66 -3.48 4.24
C GLY A 382 7.95 -3.23 2.90
N CYS A 383 7.06 -2.24 2.83
CA CYS A 383 6.22 -2.03 1.66
C CYS A 383 6.96 -1.27 0.55
N THR A 384 6.63 -1.58 -0.70
CA THR A 384 7.21 -0.92 -1.89
C THR A 384 6.12 -0.22 -2.70
N PHE A 385 6.32 1.05 -3.03
CA PHE A 385 5.52 1.85 -3.95
C PHE A 385 6.34 2.13 -5.21
N GLU A 386 5.99 1.50 -6.32
CA GLU A 386 6.78 1.54 -7.54
C GLU A 386 5.96 1.92 -8.77
N ASN A 387 6.48 2.83 -9.60
CA ASN A 387 5.86 3.21 -10.88
C ASN A 387 4.39 3.66 -10.78
N ASN A 388 3.97 4.21 -9.63
CA ASN A 388 2.62 4.72 -9.47
C ASN A 388 2.54 6.16 -9.99
N VAL A 389 1.39 6.50 -10.58
CA VAL A 389 1.23 7.73 -11.37
C VAL A 389 0.02 8.55 -10.92
N VAL A 390 0.21 9.87 -10.78
CA VAL A 390 -0.88 10.85 -10.75
C VAL A 390 -0.86 11.69 -12.02
N THR A 391 -1.91 11.59 -12.85
CA THR A 391 -1.92 12.20 -14.19
C THR A 391 -2.53 13.60 -14.27
N GLY A 392 -3.44 13.93 -13.34
CA GLY A 392 -4.13 15.21 -13.33
C GLY A 392 -3.40 16.29 -12.55
N SER A 393 -3.81 17.53 -12.81
CA SER A 393 -3.21 18.74 -12.27
C SER A 393 -4.17 19.53 -11.37
N SER A 394 -5.14 18.86 -10.75
CA SER A 394 -6.11 19.52 -9.88
C SER A 394 -5.55 19.65 -8.46
N TRP A 395 -5.71 20.82 -7.85
CA TRP A 395 -5.32 21.04 -6.47
C TRP A 395 -6.43 20.65 -5.48
N PRO A 396 -6.11 20.04 -4.32
CA PRO A 396 -4.82 19.45 -3.97
C PRO A 396 -4.62 18.13 -4.74
N GLY A 397 -3.38 17.89 -5.19
CA GLY A 397 -3.00 16.72 -5.96
C GLY A 397 -1.57 16.24 -5.66
N GLY A 398 -1.21 15.07 -6.17
CA GLY A 398 0.11 14.47 -6.03
C GLY A 398 0.20 13.25 -5.13
N GLY A 399 1.42 12.86 -4.77
CA GLY A 399 1.70 11.62 -4.06
C GLY A 399 1.59 10.43 -5.01
N GLY A 400 2.50 10.32 -5.98
CA GLY A 400 2.49 9.22 -6.96
C GLY A 400 2.40 7.87 -6.26
N GLY A 401 3.27 7.65 -5.26
CA GLY A 401 3.19 6.50 -4.37
C GLY A 401 2.10 6.66 -3.32
N MET A 402 2.16 7.73 -2.50
CA MET A 402 1.24 7.92 -1.37
C MET A 402 0.80 9.37 -1.18
N HIS A 403 -0.48 9.58 -0.86
CA HIS A 403 -1.04 10.89 -0.52
C HIS A 403 -1.77 10.86 0.83
N ASN A 404 -1.34 11.70 1.78
CA ASN A 404 -1.93 11.83 3.11
C ASN A 404 -2.61 13.20 3.27
N SER A 405 -3.84 13.22 3.75
CA SER A 405 -4.58 14.47 3.97
C SER A 405 -5.51 14.43 5.17
N SER A 406 -5.87 15.62 5.67
CA SER A 406 -6.84 15.78 6.76
C SER A 406 -6.42 15.06 8.03
N SER A 407 -5.24 15.40 8.54
CA SER A 407 -4.65 14.81 9.75
C SER A 407 -4.44 13.29 9.69
N SER A 408 -4.12 12.75 8.51
CA SER A 408 -3.82 11.33 8.30
C SER A 408 -2.32 11.10 8.49
N ASN A 409 -1.93 10.27 9.46
CA ASN A 409 -0.53 10.16 9.90
C ASN A 409 -0.03 8.71 9.83
N PRO A 410 0.17 8.14 8.64
CA PRO A 410 0.66 6.78 8.54
C PRO A 410 2.07 6.65 9.14
N THR A 411 2.39 5.44 9.60
CA THR A 411 3.72 5.07 10.09
C THR A 411 4.36 4.11 9.10
N LEU A 412 5.55 4.44 8.61
CA LEU A 412 6.26 3.69 7.58
C LEU A 412 7.61 3.23 8.13
N THR A 413 7.89 1.94 8.03
CA THR A 413 9.18 1.35 8.42
C THR A 413 9.74 0.53 7.27
N ALA A 414 11.00 0.76 6.91
CA ALA A 414 11.69 0.03 5.84
C ALA A 414 10.92 0.03 4.51
N CYS A 415 10.23 1.14 4.20
CA CYS A 415 9.43 1.26 2.99
C CYS A 415 10.21 1.93 1.84
N THR A 416 9.94 1.53 0.61
CA THR A 416 10.57 2.08 -0.60
C THR A 416 9.56 2.78 -1.48
N PHE A 417 9.87 4.00 -1.92
CA PHE A 417 9.14 4.74 -2.95
C PHE A 417 10.07 4.94 -4.14
N ARG A 418 9.84 4.19 -5.22
CA ARG A 418 10.70 4.23 -6.41
C ARG A 418 9.95 4.61 -7.68
N ALA A 419 10.54 5.51 -8.46
CA ALA A 419 10.05 5.86 -9.80
C ALA A 419 8.56 6.27 -9.85
N ASN A 420 8.02 6.78 -8.75
CA ASN A 420 6.66 7.29 -8.75
C ASN A 420 6.66 8.67 -9.40
N SER A 421 5.64 8.94 -10.22
CA SER A 421 5.59 10.16 -11.01
C SER A 421 4.27 10.88 -10.85
N THR A 422 4.32 12.20 -10.92
CA THR A 422 3.12 13.03 -10.85
C THR A 422 3.20 14.21 -11.81
N ALA A 423 2.03 14.61 -12.33
CA ALA A 423 1.89 15.88 -13.03
C ALA A 423 2.00 17.08 -12.07
N LEU A 424 1.58 16.91 -10.82
CA LEU A 424 1.78 17.81 -9.68
C LEU A 424 2.10 16.96 -8.45
N GLY A 425 3.24 17.16 -7.78
CA GLY A 425 3.55 16.46 -6.53
C GLY A 425 4.82 15.62 -6.51
N SER A 426 4.92 14.79 -5.47
CA SER A 426 6.07 13.99 -5.07
C SER A 426 5.76 12.49 -5.08
N GLY A 427 6.76 11.66 -4.75
CA GLY A 427 6.56 10.26 -4.38
C GLY A 427 5.57 10.10 -3.21
N LEU A 428 5.72 10.90 -2.15
CA LEU A 428 4.79 10.98 -1.01
C LEU A 428 4.38 12.43 -0.70
N ALA A 429 3.08 12.72 -0.72
CA ALA A 429 2.54 14.06 -0.48
C ALA A 429 1.70 14.14 0.81
N ASN A 430 1.94 15.18 1.62
CA ASN A 430 1.25 15.44 2.87
C ASN A 430 0.53 16.79 2.82
N TYR A 431 -0.75 16.80 3.20
CA TYR A 431 -1.60 17.98 3.22
C TYR A 431 -2.36 18.14 4.53
N PHE A 432 -2.59 19.41 4.91
CA PHE A 432 -3.56 19.81 5.93
C PHE A 432 -3.33 19.11 7.28
N GLY A 433 -2.16 19.32 7.88
CA GLY A 433 -1.82 18.77 9.19
C GLY A 433 -1.38 17.30 9.19
N SER A 434 -1.25 16.66 8.03
CA SER A 434 -0.79 15.27 7.92
C SER A 434 0.73 15.21 8.10
N SER A 435 1.18 14.46 9.10
CA SER A 435 2.56 14.41 9.58
C SER A 435 2.97 12.95 9.84
N PRO A 436 3.25 12.17 8.78
CA PRO A 436 3.65 10.77 8.93
C PRO A 436 4.99 10.61 9.64
N VAL A 437 5.23 9.40 10.16
CA VAL A 437 6.51 8.99 10.74
C VAL A 437 7.17 7.96 9.83
N LEU A 438 8.41 8.22 9.42
CA LEU A 438 9.16 7.37 8.50
C LEU A 438 10.48 6.95 9.16
N ASN A 439 10.75 5.65 9.16
CA ASN A 439 11.98 5.08 9.68
C ASN A 439 12.60 4.14 8.64
N GLY A 440 13.88 4.34 8.29
CA GLY A 440 14.56 3.45 7.36
C GLY A 440 13.96 3.46 5.94
N CYS A 441 13.31 4.55 5.53
CA CYS A 441 12.58 4.60 4.26
C CYS A 441 13.46 5.16 3.14
N VAL A 442 13.25 4.65 1.91
CA VAL A 442 14.00 5.06 0.71
C VAL A 442 13.07 5.72 -0.29
N PHE A 443 13.45 6.90 -0.79
CA PHE A 443 12.81 7.61 -1.88
C PHE A 443 13.79 7.72 -3.04
N ALA A 444 13.59 6.91 -4.08
CA ALA A 444 14.48 6.82 -5.22
C ALA A 444 13.78 7.22 -6.52
N ASP A 445 14.40 8.08 -7.32
CA ASP A 445 13.98 8.38 -8.70
C ASP A 445 12.52 8.89 -8.84
N ASN A 446 11.94 9.45 -7.78
CA ASN A 446 10.58 9.99 -7.86
C ASN A 446 10.60 11.33 -8.59
N THR A 447 9.59 11.55 -9.43
CA THR A 447 9.55 12.72 -10.33
C THR A 447 8.29 13.56 -10.14
N GLY A 448 8.47 14.84 -9.82
CA GLY A 448 7.43 15.87 -9.74
C GLY A 448 7.49 16.85 -10.90
N ALA A 449 6.58 16.74 -11.87
CA ALA A 449 6.60 17.61 -13.06
C ALA A 449 5.94 19.00 -12.85
N GLY A 450 5.35 19.25 -11.67
CA GLY A 450 4.62 20.47 -11.33
C GLY A 450 5.52 21.63 -10.90
N SER A 451 4.97 22.85 -10.96
CA SER A 451 5.74 24.08 -10.67
C SER A 451 5.87 24.41 -9.17
N SER A 452 5.30 23.62 -8.27
CA SER A 452 5.15 24.02 -6.85
C SER A 452 5.41 22.90 -5.84
N GLU A 453 6.03 21.79 -6.26
CA GLU A 453 6.11 20.56 -5.48
C GLU A 453 7.50 19.89 -5.54
N GLY A 454 7.82 19.09 -4.52
CA GLY A 454 9.09 18.35 -4.40
C GLY A 454 9.04 16.96 -5.06
N GLY A 455 10.20 16.35 -5.33
CA GLY A 455 10.26 15.08 -6.07
C GLY A 455 10.02 13.84 -5.19
N GLY A 456 10.70 13.74 -4.05
CA GLY A 456 10.56 12.63 -3.10
C GLY A 456 9.39 12.82 -2.12
N LEU A 457 9.44 13.88 -1.31
CA LEU A 457 8.44 14.21 -0.29
C LEU A 457 7.93 15.65 -0.42
N TYR A 458 6.62 15.83 -0.24
CA TYR A 458 5.99 17.14 -0.25
C TYR A 458 5.13 17.36 1.00
N GLY A 459 5.19 18.57 1.57
CA GLY A 459 4.34 18.99 2.68
C GLY A 459 3.68 20.34 2.41
N TYR A 460 2.37 20.44 2.65
CA TYR A 460 1.60 21.67 2.45
C TYR A 460 0.60 21.94 3.57
N SER A 461 0.67 23.14 4.16
CA SER A 461 -0.22 23.60 5.23
C SER A 461 -0.12 22.75 6.50
N PHE A 462 0.79 23.15 7.40
CA PHE A 462 0.98 22.59 8.74
C PHE A 462 1.44 21.12 8.79
N CYS A 463 2.22 20.66 7.81
CA CYS A 463 2.73 19.28 7.78
C CYS A 463 4.16 19.18 8.34
N ALA A 464 4.37 18.37 9.36
CA ALA A 464 5.67 18.19 10.00
C ALA A 464 6.05 16.70 10.13
N PRO A 465 6.29 16.01 9.01
CA PRO A 465 6.68 14.60 9.05
C PRO A 465 8.01 14.43 9.79
N THR A 466 8.16 13.31 10.50
CA THR A 466 9.40 12.94 11.19
C THR A 466 10.05 11.80 10.43
N LEU A 467 11.32 12.00 10.04
CA LEU A 467 12.09 11.05 9.26
C LEU A 467 13.38 10.71 10.02
N THR A 468 13.65 9.43 10.13
CA THR A 468 14.84 8.90 10.78
C THR A 468 15.45 7.83 9.89
N ASP A 469 16.77 7.87 9.70
CA ASP A 469 17.50 6.86 8.93
C ASP A 469 16.94 6.71 7.49
N CYS A 470 16.45 7.80 6.90
CA CYS A 470 15.80 7.81 5.58
C CYS A 470 16.76 8.28 4.48
N ILE A 471 16.57 7.76 3.26
CA ILE A 471 17.38 8.08 2.09
C ILE A 471 16.51 8.71 1.01
N PHE A 472 16.97 9.82 0.43
CA PHE A 472 16.42 10.46 -0.76
C PHE A 472 17.48 10.53 -1.84
N GLU A 473 17.29 9.79 -2.93
CA GLU A 473 18.26 9.70 -4.02
C GLU A 473 17.64 9.81 -5.40
N GLY A 474 18.31 10.52 -6.31
CA GLY A 474 17.91 10.63 -7.72
C GLY A 474 16.53 11.27 -7.95
N ASN A 475 15.89 11.84 -6.93
CA ASN A 475 14.56 12.43 -7.08
C ASN A 475 14.67 13.74 -7.85
N SER A 476 13.66 14.04 -8.68
CA SER A 476 13.66 15.23 -9.50
C SER A 476 12.34 15.99 -9.47
N ALA A 477 12.42 17.32 -9.45
CA ALA A 477 11.24 18.18 -9.51
C ALA A 477 11.53 19.57 -10.09
N SER A 478 10.52 20.44 -10.18
CA SER A 478 10.75 21.85 -10.48
C SER A 478 11.43 22.58 -9.33
N ILE A 479 11.16 22.19 -8.09
CA ILE A 479 11.72 22.76 -6.86
C ILE A 479 11.77 21.67 -5.80
N GLY A 480 12.71 21.72 -4.85
CA GLY A 480 12.78 20.70 -3.78
C GLY A 480 12.91 19.28 -4.32
N GLY A 481 13.95 19.00 -5.11
CA GLY A 481 14.13 17.72 -5.81
C GLY A 481 13.93 16.52 -4.89
N ALA A 482 14.48 16.55 -3.68
CA ALA A 482 14.18 15.56 -2.64
C ALA A 482 12.91 15.92 -1.85
N ILE A 483 12.89 17.09 -1.23
CA ILE A 483 11.87 17.47 -0.25
C ILE A 483 11.43 18.92 -0.49
N ALA A 484 10.13 19.18 -0.50
CA ALA A 484 9.58 20.54 -0.46
C ALA A 484 8.52 20.71 0.64
N GLY A 485 8.59 21.85 1.34
CA GLY A 485 7.73 22.23 2.45
C GLY A 485 7.15 23.65 2.29
N TYR A 486 5.82 23.74 2.41
CA TYR A 486 5.05 24.96 2.16
C TYR A 486 4.10 25.32 3.31
N PHE A 487 4.04 26.60 3.65
CA PHE A 487 3.08 27.17 4.59
C PHE A 487 3.10 26.46 5.94
N SER A 488 4.17 26.72 6.70
CA SER A 488 4.41 26.06 7.99
C SER A 488 4.50 24.55 7.88
N SER A 489 5.11 24.06 6.80
CA SER A 489 5.36 22.63 6.60
C SER A 489 6.85 22.41 6.41
N ALA A 490 7.48 21.67 7.32
CA ALA A 490 8.87 21.32 7.23
C ALA A 490 9.11 19.97 7.92
N PRO A 491 9.94 19.09 7.36
CA PRO A 491 10.28 17.82 8.00
C PRO A 491 11.22 18.02 9.19
N ASN A 492 11.16 17.08 10.13
CA ASN A 492 12.22 16.83 11.10
C ASN A 492 13.05 15.64 10.61
N LEU A 493 14.32 15.87 10.33
CA LEU A 493 15.24 14.87 9.79
C LEU A 493 16.31 14.54 10.82
N ASP A 494 16.50 13.24 11.09
CA ASP A 494 17.62 12.73 11.88
C ASP A 494 18.28 11.59 11.14
N ARG A 495 19.62 11.62 11.02
CA ARG A 495 20.41 10.61 10.31
C ARG A 495 19.88 10.30 8.90
N CYS A 496 19.48 11.33 8.17
CA CYS A 496 18.96 11.18 6.82
C CYS A 496 20.03 11.50 5.77
N ILE A 497 19.99 10.81 4.64
CA ILE A 497 20.84 11.03 3.48
C ILE A 497 20.00 11.61 2.35
N ILE A 498 20.42 12.75 1.80
CA ILE A 498 19.78 13.41 0.67
C ILE A 498 20.85 13.63 -0.40
N ARG A 499 20.86 12.77 -1.41
CA ARG A 499 21.93 12.73 -2.40
C ARG A 499 21.48 12.71 -3.86
N GLY A 500 22.22 13.36 -4.74
CA GLY A 500 21.99 13.28 -6.19
C GLY A 500 20.59 13.73 -6.64
N ASN A 501 19.88 14.53 -5.84
CA ASN A 501 18.55 15.01 -6.20
C ASN A 501 18.64 16.29 -7.04
N ALA A 502 17.68 16.49 -7.94
CA ALA A 502 17.72 17.57 -8.93
C ALA A 502 16.45 18.42 -8.94
N ALA A 503 16.63 19.74 -8.91
CA ALA A 503 15.58 20.70 -9.19
C ALA A 503 15.90 21.45 -10.49
N THR A 504 14.94 21.57 -11.41
CA THR A 504 15.12 22.47 -12.59
C THR A 504 15.06 23.94 -12.20
N GLY A 505 14.39 24.25 -11.10
CA GLY A 505 14.41 25.53 -10.39
C GLY A 505 15.31 25.43 -9.15
N ASP A 506 14.78 25.72 -7.96
CA ASP A 506 15.58 25.89 -6.73
C ASP A 506 15.47 24.71 -5.76
N GLY A 507 16.48 24.54 -4.90
CA GLY A 507 16.47 23.51 -3.86
C GLY A 507 16.55 22.09 -4.43
N GLY A 508 17.70 21.68 -4.96
CA GLY A 508 17.89 20.30 -5.44
C GLY A 508 17.60 19.26 -4.36
N GLY A 509 18.10 19.48 -3.15
CA GLY A 509 17.74 18.73 -1.96
C GLY A 509 16.43 19.22 -1.36
N ILE A 510 16.50 20.29 -0.58
CA ILE A 510 15.38 20.77 0.25
C ILE A 510 14.91 22.16 -0.15
N TYR A 511 13.60 22.36 -0.23
CA TYR A 511 12.96 23.66 -0.44
C TYR A 511 11.95 23.98 0.67
N LEU A 512 12.18 25.05 1.46
CA LEU A 512 11.30 25.49 2.55
C LEU A 512 10.75 26.90 2.28
N TYR A 513 9.43 27.02 2.34
CA TYR A 513 8.72 28.24 1.96
C TYR A 513 7.62 28.63 2.94
N VAL A 514 7.64 29.90 3.36
CA VAL A 514 6.66 30.57 4.22
C VAL A 514 6.51 29.89 5.58
N SER A 515 7.26 30.40 6.55
CA SER A 515 7.22 29.97 7.96
C SER A 515 7.44 28.47 8.16
N SER A 516 8.21 27.84 7.27
CA SER A 516 8.47 26.40 7.24
C SER A 516 9.80 26.11 7.95
N ASN A 517 9.75 25.88 9.25
CA ASN A 517 10.92 25.78 10.12
C ASN A 517 11.28 24.31 10.39
N GLY A 518 12.19 23.73 9.59
CA GLY A 518 12.63 22.34 9.75
C GLY A 518 13.76 22.16 10.77
N LEU A 519 13.91 20.95 11.31
CA LEU A 519 15.05 20.53 12.13
C LEU A 519 15.80 19.43 11.40
N MET A 520 17.12 19.56 11.31
CA MET A 520 17.99 18.58 10.66
C MET A 520 19.18 18.29 11.56
N THR A 521 19.32 17.03 11.94
CA THR A 521 20.40 16.53 12.79
C THR A 521 21.10 15.36 12.13
N ASN A 522 22.43 15.33 12.17
CA ASN A 522 23.21 14.19 11.66
C ASN A 522 22.92 13.85 10.19
N CYS A 523 22.55 14.83 9.37
CA CYS A 523 22.16 14.57 7.98
C CYS A 523 23.32 14.81 7.01
N LEU A 524 23.37 14.00 5.94
CA LEU A 524 24.25 14.20 4.80
C LEU A 524 23.46 14.73 3.60
N LEU A 525 23.88 15.86 3.04
CA LEU A 525 23.32 16.44 1.81
C LEU A 525 24.44 16.50 0.76
N ALA A 526 24.43 15.57 -0.20
CA ALA A 526 25.53 15.36 -1.13
C ALA A 526 25.12 15.46 -2.60
N GLY A 527 25.89 16.16 -3.44
CA GLY A 527 25.71 16.11 -4.91
C GLY A 527 24.35 16.56 -5.45
N ASN A 528 23.54 17.31 -4.68
CA ASN A 528 22.25 17.79 -5.15
C ASN A 528 22.42 18.98 -6.11
N THR A 529 21.55 19.09 -7.10
CA THR A 529 21.64 20.12 -8.15
C THR A 529 20.39 21.00 -8.21
N GLY A 530 20.58 22.32 -8.28
CA GLY A 530 19.50 23.30 -8.41
C GLY A 530 20.01 24.63 -8.97
N ALA A 531 19.13 25.60 -9.17
CA ALA A 531 19.50 26.95 -9.60
C ALA A 531 20.10 27.75 -8.43
N TYR A 532 19.38 27.84 -7.31
CA TYR A 532 19.83 28.43 -6.04
C TYR A 532 19.63 27.46 -4.88
N GLY A 533 20.54 27.50 -3.92
CA GLY A 533 20.48 26.66 -2.71
C GLY A 533 20.35 25.19 -3.05
N ALA A 534 21.26 24.66 -3.87
CA ALA A 534 21.10 23.32 -4.42
C ALA A 534 20.99 22.23 -3.34
N ALA A 535 21.68 22.37 -2.21
CA ALA A 535 21.44 21.54 -1.04
C ALA A 535 20.13 21.91 -0.34
N MET A 536 19.96 23.20 -0.03
CA MET A 536 18.80 23.72 0.68
C MET A 536 18.50 25.17 0.32
N ILE A 537 17.21 25.50 0.24
CA ILE A 537 16.72 26.88 0.18
C ILE A 537 15.66 27.17 1.23
N ASN A 538 15.80 28.32 1.90
CA ASN A 538 14.89 28.83 2.94
C ASN A 538 14.31 30.19 2.51
N LEU A 539 12.98 30.29 2.41
CA LEU A 539 12.31 31.48 1.90
C LEU A 539 11.20 31.95 2.83
N PHE A 540 11.12 33.28 3.00
CA PHE A 540 10.02 33.97 3.67
C PHE A 540 9.75 33.45 5.10
N ASP A 541 10.56 33.87 6.07
CA ASP A 541 10.38 33.52 7.49
C ASP A 541 10.57 32.02 7.77
N SER A 542 11.34 31.31 6.93
CA SER A 542 11.62 29.87 7.10
C SER A 542 12.98 29.67 7.76
N HIS A 543 12.98 29.36 9.05
CA HIS A 543 14.15 29.32 9.92
C HIS A 543 14.59 27.89 10.20
N ALA A 544 15.20 27.21 9.22
CA ALA A 544 15.72 25.86 9.42
C ALA A 544 16.81 25.81 10.50
N ASN A 545 16.82 24.74 11.28
CA ASN A 545 17.86 24.44 12.27
C ASN A 545 18.70 23.26 11.79
N ILE A 546 19.95 23.51 11.47
CA ILE A 546 20.88 22.57 10.82
C ILE A 546 22.02 22.32 11.78
N ILE A 547 22.02 21.14 12.39
CA ILE A 547 22.92 20.80 13.48
C ILE A 547 23.64 19.52 13.13
N ASN A 548 24.96 19.49 13.28
CA ASN A 548 25.75 18.27 13.02
C ASN A 548 25.47 17.69 11.63
N CYS A 549 25.40 18.53 10.60
CA CYS A 549 25.14 18.08 9.23
C CYS A 549 26.39 18.26 8.35
N THR A 550 26.53 17.40 7.35
CA THR A 550 27.53 17.54 6.28
C THR A 550 26.80 17.90 4.99
N ILE A 551 27.11 19.06 4.41
CA ILE A 551 26.55 19.55 3.15
C ILE A 551 27.70 19.66 2.15
N VAL A 552 27.77 18.73 1.21
CA VAL A 552 28.95 18.54 0.37
C VAL A 552 28.66 18.40 -1.12
N GLY A 553 29.50 18.97 -1.98
CA GLY A 553 29.44 18.69 -3.43
C GLY A 553 28.18 19.14 -4.17
N ASN A 554 27.32 19.96 -3.55
CA ASN A 554 26.05 20.38 -4.16
C ASN A 554 26.29 21.48 -5.20
N THR A 555 25.54 21.49 -6.31
CA THR A 555 25.78 22.35 -7.47
C THR A 555 24.63 23.32 -7.74
N GLY A 556 24.89 24.60 -7.47
CA GLY A 556 24.05 25.73 -7.85
C GLY A 556 24.42 26.23 -9.25
N THR A 557 23.51 26.08 -10.20
CA THR A 557 23.76 26.45 -11.60
C THR A 557 23.70 27.96 -11.84
N SER A 558 22.98 28.70 -10.99
CA SER A 558 22.80 30.16 -11.07
C SER A 558 23.16 30.91 -9.78
N GLY A 559 23.27 30.21 -8.66
CA GLY A 559 23.61 30.75 -7.34
C GLY A 559 24.26 29.71 -6.44
N SER A 560 24.08 29.82 -5.12
CA SER A 560 24.75 28.94 -4.16
C SER A 560 24.45 27.45 -4.38
N GLY A 561 25.47 26.62 -4.21
CA GLY A 561 25.32 25.17 -4.18
C GLY A 561 24.87 24.67 -2.82
N GLY A 562 25.33 25.31 -1.74
CA GLY A 562 24.95 24.93 -0.37
C GLY A 562 23.57 25.47 -0.02
N ILE A 563 23.54 26.45 0.88
CA ILE A 563 22.31 27.02 1.42
C ILE A 563 22.02 28.37 0.78
N PHE A 564 20.77 28.63 0.42
CA PHE A 564 20.27 29.97 0.07
C PHE A 564 19.18 30.42 1.04
N ASN A 565 19.31 31.63 1.57
CA ASN A 565 18.33 32.21 2.50
C ASN A 565 17.75 33.51 1.95
N TYR A 566 16.42 33.60 1.92
CA TYR A 566 15.70 34.83 1.59
C TYR A 566 14.73 35.21 2.71
N GLN A 567 14.96 36.36 3.34
CA GLN A 567 14.15 36.83 4.48
C GLN A 567 13.98 35.74 5.55
N SER A 568 15.06 35.00 5.82
CA SER A 568 15.08 33.80 6.63
C SER A 568 16.40 33.72 7.39
N ASP A 569 16.33 33.29 8.64
CA ASP A 569 17.46 33.32 9.58
C ASP A 569 17.66 31.90 10.14
N PRO A 570 18.27 30.97 9.39
CA PRO A 570 18.52 29.62 9.88
C PRO A 570 19.61 29.61 10.96
N VAL A 571 19.63 28.54 11.75
CA VAL A 571 20.72 28.22 12.67
C VAL A 571 21.57 27.11 12.04
N ILE A 572 22.88 27.31 11.98
CA ILE A 572 23.85 26.34 11.47
C ILE A 572 24.89 26.11 12.57
N ALA A 573 24.86 24.93 13.18
CA ALA A 573 25.72 24.57 14.30
C ALA A 573 26.44 23.26 14.03
N ASN A 574 27.70 23.15 14.49
CA ASN A 574 28.49 21.90 14.39
C ASN A 574 28.50 21.27 13.00
N SER A 575 28.37 22.05 11.93
CA SER A 575 28.12 21.51 10.59
C SER A 575 29.30 21.77 9.67
N ILE A 576 29.41 20.96 8.60
CA ILE A 576 30.41 21.11 7.56
C ILE A 576 29.72 21.49 6.25
N LEU A 577 30.15 22.57 5.63
CA LEU A 577 29.74 23.00 4.29
C LEU A 577 30.98 23.10 3.41
N TRP A 578 31.10 22.18 2.45
CA TRP A 578 32.34 22.00 1.70
C TRP A 578 32.06 21.60 0.25
N ARG A 579 32.88 22.04 -0.70
CA ARG A 579 32.76 21.70 -2.14
C ARG A 579 31.40 21.98 -2.77
N ASN A 580 30.54 22.76 -2.13
CA ASN A 580 29.34 23.24 -2.79
C ASN A 580 29.72 24.34 -3.78
N SER A 581 29.15 24.29 -4.98
CA SER A 581 29.56 25.15 -6.08
C SER A 581 28.46 26.12 -6.51
N ALA A 582 28.87 27.36 -6.82
CA ALA A 582 28.05 28.36 -7.48
C ALA A 582 28.65 28.66 -8.86
N GLY A 583 28.08 28.09 -9.91
CA GLY A 583 28.62 28.19 -11.27
C GLY A 583 30.10 27.76 -11.37
N GLY A 584 30.50 26.75 -10.59
CA GLY A 584 31.89 26.24 -10.54
C GLY A 584 32.83 26.97 -9.58
N THR A 585 32.34 27.87 -8.73
CA THR A 585 33.12 28.52 -7.66
C THR A 585 32.77 27.97 -6.29
N PHE A 586 33.73 27.91 -5.35
CA PHE A 586 33.59 27.24 -4.04
C PHE A 586 33.76 28.19 -2.83
N ASN A 587 33.57 29.49 -3.03
CA ASN A 587 33.77 30.49 -1.97
C ASN A 587 32.65 30.47 -0.90
N GLU A 588 32.78 31.32 0.13
CA GLU A 588 31.80 31.42 1.23
C GLU A 588 30.35 31.60 0.72
N SER A 589 30.13 32.39 -0.34
CA SER A 589 28.80 32.57 -0.94
C SER A 589 28.28 31.34 -1.71
N ALA A 590 29.16 30.46 -2.18
CA ALA A 590 28.75 29.18 -2.77
C ALA A 590 28.25 28.20 -1.70
N GLN A 591 28.79 28.32 -0.47
CA GLN A 591 28.37 27.53 0.68
C GLN A 591 27.09 28.09 1.31
N ILE A 592 27.04 29.39 1.56
CA ILE A 592 25.91 30.07 2.22
C ILE A 592 25.69 31.43 1.58
N ASP A 593 24.56 31.58 0.89
CA ASP A 593 24.12 32.85 0.32
C ASP A 593 22.89 33.38 1.07
N ASN A 594 22.92 34.68 1.37
CA ASN A 594 21.92 35.34 2.20
C ASN A 594 21.43 36.62 1.55
N ASN A 595 20.11 36.70 1.39
CA ASN A 595 19.42 37.86 0.86
C ASN A 595 18.34 38.31 1.86
N ASN A 596 18.60 39.43 2.55
CA ASN A 596 17.76 39.92 3.63
C ASN A 596 17.54 38.90 4.78
N GLY A 597 18.49 37.99 4.99
CA GLY A 597 18.53 37.06 6.12
C GLY A 597 19.83 37.22 6.93
N PHE A 598 19.79 36.76 8.17
CA PHE A 598 20.84 36.86 9.19
C PHE A 598 21.03 35.51 9.87
N PRO A 599 21.61 34.50 9.18
CA PRO A 599 21.81 33.19 9.76
C PRO A 599 22.71 33.25 10.99
N THR A 600 22.43 32.40 11.97
CA THR A 600 23.31 32.21 13.12
C THR A 600 24.18 30.98 12.88
N ILE A 601 25.48 31.20 12.65
CA ILE A 601 26.42 30.13 12.32
C ILE A 601 27.42 30.00 13.46
N HIS A 602 27.63 28.82 14.04
CA HIS A 602 28.66 28.63 15.05
C HIS A 602 29.25 27.23 15.05
N HIS A 603 30.50 27.11 15.52
CA HIS A 603 31.22 25.84 15.63
C HIS A 603 31.18 25.02 14.33
N SER A 604 31.13 25.69 13.18
CA SER A 604 30.96 25.06 11.86
C SER A 604 32.20 25.25 10.99
N THR A 605 32.40 24.34 10.04
CA THR A 605 33.49 24.36 9.06
C THR A 605 32.91 24.73 7.69
N VAL A 606 33.31 25.86 7.12
CA VAL A 606 32.72 26.41 5.90
C VAL A 606 33.81 26.77 4.89
N GLU A 607 33.76 26.19 3.69
CA GLU A 607 34.76 26.47 2.67
C GLU A 607 34.81 27.97 2.31
N GLY A 608 36.03 28.52 2.29
CA GLY A 608 36.25 29.93 1.99
C GLY A 608 35.77 30.89 3.08
N TRP A 609 35.53 30.42 4.32
CA TRP A 609 35.07 31.24 5.45
C TRP A 609 35.88 32.53 5.60
N THR A 610 35.21 33.67 5.50
CA THR A 610 35.80 35.00 5.66
C THR A 610 35.50 35.61 7.03
N GLY A 611 34.51 35.05 7.73
CA GLY A 611 33.96 35.61 8.97
C GLY A 611 32.94 36.72 8.75
N ALA A 612 32.61 37.07 7.49
CA ALA A 612 31.64 38.11 7.18
C ALA A 612 30.22 37.76 7.66
N LEU A 613 29.89 36.47 7.73
CA LEU A 613 28.60 35.98 8.24
C LEU A 613 28.53 35.93 9.79
N GLY A 614 29.64 36.26 10.48
CA GLY A 614 29.69 36.35 11.93
C GLY A 614 29.65 34.99 12.65
N GLY A 615 29.26 35.02 13.93
CA GLY A 615 29.22 33.84 14.77
C GLY A 615 30.57 33.42 15.38
N ALA A 616 30.52 32.46 16.31
CA ALA A 616 31.68 32.05 17.10
C ALA A 616 32.23 30.69 16.65
N SER A 617 33.55 30.52 16.77
CA SER A 617 34.24 29.23 16.57
C SER A 617 34.08 28.59 15.18
N ASN A 618 33.76 29.40 14.16
CA ASN A 618 33.73 28.96 12.76
C ASN A 618 35.13 28.97 12.15
N ASN A 619 35.40 28.08 11.20
CA ASN A 619 36.65 28.08 10.45
C ASN A 619 36.44 27.63 8.99
N GLY A 620 37.43 27.88 8.13
CA GLY A 620 37.42 27.44 6.73
C GLY A 620 38.62 26.56 6.38
N THR A 621 39.12 25.82 7.36
CA THR A 621 40.18 24.82 7.16
C THR A 621 39.57 23.58 6.52
N ASP A 622 40.32 22.95 5.63
CA ASP A 622 39.91 21.69 5.01
C ASP A 622 39.47 20.67 6.07
N PRO A 623 38.22 20.15 6.01
CA PRO A 623 37.74 19.16 6.96
C PRO A 623 38.44 17.80 6.80
N MET A 624 39.25 17.59 5.76
CA MET A 624 40.01 16.35 5.55
C MET A 624 39.12 15.11 5.62
N PHE A 625 38.09 15.08 4.78
CA PHE A 625 37.31 13.86 4.54
C PHE A 625 38.22 12.73 4.07
N THR A 626 37.86 11.48 4.40
CA THR A 626 38.55 10.30 3.86
C THR A 626 38.41 10.28 2.33
N ASP A 627 37.17 10.20 1.84
CA ASP A 627 36.83 10.25 0.41
C ASP A 627 35.38 10.72 0.20
N ALA A 628 35.18 12.03 0.04
CA ALA A 628 33.84 12.61 0.13
C ALA A 628 32.92 12.31 -1.06
N ASP A 629 33.48 12.08 -2.24
CA ASP A 629 32.81 11.74 -3.50
C ASP A 629 33.02 10.26 -3.88
N GLY A 630 33.49 9.47 -2.92
CA GLY A 630 33.68 8.03 -3.06
C GLY A 630 34.67 7.60 -4.15
N PRO A 631 34.89 6.28 -4.28
CA PRO A 631 35.78 5.72 -5.29
C PRO A 631 35.44 6.11 -6.73
N ASP A 632 34.18 6.45 -7.03
CA ASP A 632 33.76 6.86 -8.38
C ASP A 632 34.07 8.34 -8.71
N ASN A 633 34.52 9.11 -7.72
CA ASN A 633 34.85 10.54 -7.80
C ASN A 633 33.67 11.41 -8.30
N THR A 634 32.44 11.03 -7.95
CA THR A 634 31.21 11.69 -8.37
C THR A 634 30.27 11.88 -7.18
N TYR A 635 30.18 13.11 -6.68
CA TYR A 635 29.17 13.41 -5.67
C TYR A 635 27.74 13.04 -6.10
N GLY A 636 26.96 12.54 -5.15
CA GLY A 636 25.54 12.26 -5.29
C GLY A 636 25.21 10.77 -5.50
N THR A 637 26.17 9.88 -5.29
CA THR A 637 26.11 8.44 -5.56
C THR A 637 26.12 7.62 -4.28
N GLU A 638 26.02 6.29 -4.41
CA GLU A 638 25.89 5.41 -3.25
C GLU A 638 27.12 5.43 -2.32
N ASP A 639 28.28 5.76 -2.89
CA ASP A 639 29.61 5.73 -2.28
C ASP A 639 30.09 7.06 -1.66
N ASP A 640 29.27 8.10 -1.66
CA ASP A 640 29.58 9.37 -0.98
C ASP A 640 29.88 9.16 0.52
N ASN A 641 31.13 9.39 0.95
CA ASN A 641 31.57 9.17 2.32
C ASN A 641 32.00 10.47 3.03
N GLY A 642 31.11 11.03 3.85
CA GLY A 642 31.35 12.27 4.59
C GLY A 642 32.21 12.14 5.86
N ARG A 643 32.88 11.00 6.09
CA ARG A 643 33.67 10.73 7.30
C ARG A 643 34.99 11.49 7.31
N LEU A 644 35.44 11.82 8.51
CA LEU A 644 36.64 12.62 8.76
C LEU A 644 37.85 11.72 8.96
N SER A 645 39.00 12.11 8.41
CA SER A 645 40.27 11.49 8.78
C SER A 645 40.71 11.85 10.20
N ALA A 646 41.57 11.03 10.80
CA ALA A 646 42.09 11.22 12.15
C ALA A 646 42.77 12.59 12.41
N ALA A 647 43.32 13.21 11.36
CA ALA A 647 44.02 14.50 11.45
C ALA A 647 43.09 15.70 11.19
N SER A 648 41.81 15.45 10.95
CA SER A 648 40.85 16.48 10.59
C SER A 648 40.74 17.58 11.66
N PRO A 649 40.72 18.86 11.26
CA PRO A 649 40.47 19.97 12.17
C PRO A 649 39.02 20.06 12.64
N SER A 650 38.14 19.19 12.14
CA SER A 650 36.72 19.13 12.51
C SER A 650 36.44 18.11 13.63
N VAL A 651 37.42 17.27 13.97
CA VAL A 651 37.34 16.28 15.05
C VAL A 651 37.48 16.96 16.43
N ASN A 652 36.59 16.65 17.36
CA ASN A 652 36.50 17.12 18.74
C ASN A 652 36.46 18.66 18.90
N THR A 653 35.78 19.36 17.99
CA THR A 653 35.81 20.84 17.94
C THR A 653 34.43 21.51 17.86
N GLY A 654 33.36 20.72 17.98
CA GLY A 654 31.99 21.21 18.04
C GLY A 654 31.55 21.65 19.43
N ASP A 655 30.27 22.01 19.54
CA ASP A 655 29.59 22.44 20.76
C ASP A 655 28.54 21.42 21.20
N ASN A 656 28.83 20.67 22.27
CA ASN A 656 27.92 19.67 22.83
C ASN A 656 26.57 20.25 23.25
N SER A 657 26.51 21.54 23.60
CA SER A 657 25.26 22.18 24.04
C SER A 657 24.28 22.49 22.90
N ALA A 658 24.77 22.43 21.66
CA ALA A 658 23.94 22.62 20.46
C ALA A 658 23.18 21.35 20.07
N ILE A 659 23.56 20.16 20.58
CA ILE A 659 22.91 18.89 20.26
C ILE A 659 21.50 18.87 20.86
N PRO A 660 20.44 18.65 20.05
CA PRO A 660 19.08 18.58 20.57
C PRO A 660 18.88 17.41 21.55
N SER A 661 17.97 17.60 22.51
CA SER A 661 17.62 16.53 23.46
C SER A 661 17.09 15.30 22.72
N GLY A 662 17.63 14.12 23.06
CA GLY A 662 17.23 12.83 22.46
C GLY A 662 18.14 12.38 21.33
N ILE A 663 18.96 13.27 20.77
CA ILE A 663 19.99 12.90 19.79
C ILE A 663 21.18 12.31 20.53
N THR A 664 21.41 11.01 20.32
CA THR A 664 22.45 10.23 21.01
C THR A 664 23.42 9.56 20.04
N PHE A 665 23.08 9.48 18.77
CA PHE A 665 23.87 8.85 17.72
C PHE A 665 24.14 9.81 16.56
N ASP A 666 25.24 9.58 15.85
CA ASP A 666 25.58 10.21 14.57
C ASP A 666 25.03 9.39 13.38
N LEU A 667 25.38 9.73 12.14
CA LEU A 667 24.86 9.05 10.95
C LEU A 667 25.27 7.56 10.85
N ASP A 668 26.38 7.14 11.46
CA ASP A 668 26.82 5.74 11.53
C ASP A 668 26.24 4.97 12.70
N GLN A 669 25.31 5.60 13.43
CA GLN A 669 24.79 5.08 14.69
C GLN A 669 25.87 4.96 15.78
N SER A 670 27.00 5.66 15.63
CA SER A 670 28.02 5.80 16.68
C SER A 670 27.58 6.84 17.72
N PRO A 671 28.00 6.72 19.00
CA PRO A 671 27.65 7.70 20.03
C PRO A 671 28.04 9.11 19.60
N ARG A 672 27.09 10.04 19.54
CA ARG A 672 27.28 11.42 19.02
C ARG A 672 28.31 12.23 19.81
N ILE A 673 28.75 11.80 20.99
CA ILE A 673 29.87 12.40 21.70
C ILE A 673 30.82 11.26 22.05
N ALA A 674 31.71 10.91 21.12
CA ALA A 674 32.61 9.78 21.29
C ALA A 674 33.80 10.12 22.21
N ASN A 675 34.39 11.31 22.04
CA ASN A 675 35.66 11.69 22.65
C ASN A 675 35.58 12.97 23.50
N THR A 676 34.51 13.09 24.30
CA THR A 676 34.14 14.22 25.19
C THR A 676 33.60 15.47 24.52
N THR A 677 33.97 15.72 23.26
CA THR A 677 33.47 16.85 22.46
C THR A 677 32.92 16.30 21.15
N VAL A 678 31.78 16.81 20.72
CA VAL A 678 31.17 16.46 19.44
C VAL A 678 32.05 16.93 18.28
N ASP A 679 32.12 16.11 17.25
CA ASP A 679 32.73 16.44 15.97
C ASP A 679 31.80 17.35 15.16
N ARG A 680 32.37 18.07 14.21
CA ARG A 680 31.56 18.82 13.24
C ARG A 680 31.17 17.88 12.11
N GLY A 681 29.96 18.03 11.61
CA GLY A 681 29.43 17.21 10.52
C GLY A 681 28.53 16.08 10.99
N ALA A 682 28.08 15.28 10.02
CA ALA A 682 27.14 14.18 10.20
C ALA A 682 27.71 12.99 10.96
N TYR A 683 29.03 12.85 10.98
CA TYR A 683 29.77 11.72 11.54
C TYR A 683 30.62 12.15 12.74
N GLU A 684 30.84 11.26 13.69
CA GLU A 684 31.91 11.31 14.67
C GLU A 684 33.10 10.52 14.14
N TYR A 685 34.30 11.04 14.32
CA TYR A 685 35.50 10.25 14.21
C TYR A 685 35.65 9.39 15.48
N ALA A 686 35.40 8.10 15.32
CA ALA A 686 35.83 7.08 16.25
C ALA A 686 36.80 6.15 15.52
N PRO A 687 37.95 5.79 16.10
CA PRO A 687 38.72 4.65 15.59
C PRO A 687 37.84 3.42 15.73
N LEU A 688 37.29 2.93 14.62
CA LEU A 688 36.38 1.78 14.59
C LEU A 688 37.22 0.50 14.67
N PRO A 689 37.07 -0.33 15.72
CA PRO A 689 37.69 -1.65 15.75
C PRO A 689 37.02 -2.51 14.67
N GLY A 690 37.69 -2.71 13.53
CA GLY A 690 37.14 -3.45 12.39
C GLY A 690 37.21 -2.72 11.05
N ASP A 691 37.47 -1.42 11.06
CA ASP A 691 37.77 -0.58 9.89
C ASP A 691 39.26 -0.76 9.56
N PHE A 692 39.54 -1.79 8.78
CA PHE A 692 40.87 -2.31 8.49
C PHE A 692 41.57 -1.56 7.36
N ASP A 693 40.81 -0.99 6.42
CA ASP A 693 41.36 -0.10 5.40
C ASP A 693 41.41 1.38 5.87
N ASN A 694 40.85 1.65 7.05
CA ASN A 694 40.84 2.93 7.75
C ASN A 694 40.13 4.02 6.92
N ASP A 695 39.08 3.62 6.19
CA ASP A 695 38.20 4.50 5.43
C ASP A 695 37.06 5.11 6.25
N GLY A 696 36.88 4.61 7.48
CA GLY A 696 35.90 5.04 8.45
C GLY A 696 34.60 4.22 8.46
N ASP A 697 34.43 3.22 7.58
CA ASP A 697 33.31 2.27 7.60
C ASP A 697 33.74 0.89 8.10
N ILE A 698 32.77 -0.01 8.36
CA ILE A 698 33.06 -1.45 8.48
C ILE A 698 32.23 -2.17 7.43
N ASP A 699 32.85 -2.49 6.29
CA ASP A 699 32.18 -3.08 5.14
C ASP A 699 32.91 -4.32 4.60
N ILE A 700 32.62 -4.69 3.34
CA ILE A 700 33.21 -5.87 2.72
C ILE A 700 34.68 -5.67 2.30
N ALA A 701 35.11 -4.41 2.10
CA ALA A 701 36.49 -4.04 1.82
C ALA A 701 37.38 -4.35 3.03
N ASP A 702 36.90 -4.11 4.25
CA ASP A 702 37.59 -4.50 5.48
C ASP A 702 37.81 -6.01 5.57
N TYR A 703 36.79 -6.78 5.20
CA TYR A 703 36.93 -8.24 5.16
C TYR A 703 37.98 -8.69 4.14
N ALA A 704 38.13 -7.97 3.02
CA ALA A 704 39.16 -8.23 2.03
C ALA A 704 40.56 -7.86 2.57
N GLU A 705 40.70 -6.72 3.24
CA GLU A 705 41.93 -6.27 3.90
C GLU A 705 42.38 -7.28 4.99
N LEU A 706 41.43 -7.77 5.80
CA LEU A 706 41.63 -8.82 6.80
C LEU A 706 42.03 -10.15 6.14
N ALA A 707 41.37 -10.55 5.05
CA ALA A 707 41.68 -11.79 4.33
C ALA A 707 43.07 -11.76 3.67
N ASP A 708 43.49 -10.59 3.16
CA ASP A 708 44.84 -10.37 2.64
C ASP A 708 45.90 -10.45 3.75
N CYS A 709 45.62 -9.91 4.94
CA CYS A 709 46.50 -10.07 6.11
C CYS A 709 46.60 -11.54 6.58
N LEU A 710 45.49 -12.30 6.59
CA LEU A 710 45.46 -13.70 7.02
C LEU A 710 46.08 -14.68 6.01
N SER A 711 46.15 -14.31 4.72
CA SER A 711 46.66 -15.18 3.65
C SER A 711 48.17 -15.03 3.37
N GLY A 712 48.82 -14.01 3.94
CA GLY A 712 50.23 -13.67 3.70
C GLY A 712 50.42 -12.98 2.34
N PRO A 713 51.58 -12.35 2.07
CA PRO A 713 51.73 -11.41 0.96
C PRO A 713 51.51 -12.07 -0.40
N ASP A 714 50.37 -11.81 -1.05
CA ASP A 714 50.17 -12.08 -2.48
C ASP A 714 50.65 -10.89 -3.33
N THR A 715 51.16 -11.20 -4.51
CA THR A 715 51.98 -10.34 -5.37
C THR A 715 51.19 -9.44 -6.32
N THR A 716 49.93 -9.12 -5.99
CA THR A 716 49.10 -8.22 -6.79
C THR A 716 49.14 -6.79 -6.24
N PRO A 717 49.35 -5.76 -7.08
CA PRO A 717 49.51 -4.39 -6.60
C PRO A 717 48.15 -3.77 -6.29
N SER A 718 47.74 -3.82 -5.01
CA SER A 718 46.82 -2.84 -4.45
C SER A 718 47.62 -1.60 -3.99
N PRO A 719 47.07 -0.37 -4.01
CA PRO A 719 47.86 0.85 -3.82
C PRO A 719 48.48 1.01 -2.42
N THR A 720 47.99 0.31 -1.39
CA THR A 720 48.43 0.51 0.02
C THR A 720 48.30 -0.68 1.01
N PRO A 721 48.38 -1.98 0.66
CA PRO A 721 48.25 -3.03 1.70
C PRO A 721 49.47 -3.09 2.65
N PRO A 722 49.30 -3.48 3.92
CA PRO A 722 50.40 -3.70 4.87
C PRO A 722 51.33 -4.83 4.37
N THR A 723 52.50 -4.44 3.85
CA THR A 723 53.45 -5.36 3.18
C THR A 723 54.20 -6.35 4.08
N THR A 724 53.91 -6.40 5.39
CA THR A 724 54.62 -7.26 6.35
C THR A 724 53.70 -7.81 7.45
N VAL A 725 53.96 -9.05 7.90
CA VAL A 725 53.32 -9.68 9.08
C VAL A 725 53.39 -8.79 10.33
N GLN A 726 54.45 -7.99 10.45
CA GLN A 726 54.65 -7.05 11.56
C GLN A 726 53.66 -5.86 11.52
N GLN A 727 53.19 -5.46 10.33
CA GLN A 727 52.16 -4.43 10.18
C GLN A 727 50.76 -4.97 10.47
N CYS A 728 50.48 -6.23 10.08
CA CYS A 728 49.23 -6.87 10.49
C CYS A 728 49.17 -7.03 12.02
N LEU A 729 50.24 -7.49 12.69
CA LEU A 729 50.26 -7.58 14.16
C LEU A 729 50.06 -6.24 14.89
N SER A 730 50.41 -5.10 14.27
CA SER A 730 50.16 -3.79 14.88
C SER A 730 48.72 -3.29 14.74
N VAL A 731 47.88 -3.99 13.98
CA VAL A 731 46.51 -3.60 13.62
C VAL A 731 45.48 -4.65 14.06
N PHE A 732 45.83 -5.93 14.06
CA PHE A 732 44.90 -7.06 14.19
C PHE A 732 45.07 -7.91 15.47
N ASP A 733 46.00 -7.54 16.36
CA ASP A 733 46.26 -8.18 17.66
C ASP A 733 45.53 -7.40 18.77
N PHE A 734 44.22 -7.66 18.90
CA PHE A 734 43.33 -6.89 19.77
C PHE A 734 43.46 -7.27 21.24
N ASP A 735 43.89 -8.49 21.54
CA ASP A 735 44.18 -8.92 22.90
C ASP A 735 45.66 -8.75 23.30
N ALA A 736 46.48 -8.23 22.38
CA ALA A 736 47.89 -7.88 22.55
C ALA A 736 48.78 -9.08 22.92
N ASP A 737 48.49 -10.25 22.35
CA ASP A 737 49.18 -11.52 22.60
C ASP A 737 50.24 -11.89 21.55
N GLU A 738 50.48 -11.00 20.59
CA GLU A 738 51.45 -11.09 19.49
C GLU A 738 51.11 -12.14 18.43
N ASP A 739 49.85 -12.60 18.34
CA ASP A 739 49.34 -13.33 17.18
C ASP A 739 47.98 -12.80 16.65
N ILE A 740 47.36 -13.52 15.71
CA ILE A 740 46.05 -13.17 15.13
C ILE A 740 45.24 -14.46 15.12
N ASP A 741 44.28 -14.60 16.03
CA ASP A 741 43.49 -15.81 16.22
C ASP A 741 41.98 -15.56 16.41
N LEU A 742 41.26 -16.60 16.85
CA LEU A 742 39.80 -16.52 17.05
C LEU A 742 39.40 -15.66 18.26
N GLN A 743 40.33 -15.32 19.15
CA GLN A 743 40.13 -14.43 20.30
C GLN A 743 40.13 -12.95 19.86
N ASP A 744 40.91 -12.60 18.84
CA ASP A 744 40.80 -11.32 18.14
C ASP A 744 39.43 -11.17 17.48
N ALA A 745 38.96 -12.22 16.80
CA ALA A 745 37.63 -12.27 16.20
C ALA A 745 36.48 -12.24 17.25
N ALA A 746 36.69 -12.85 18.43
CA ALA A 746 35.73 -12.79 19.53
C ALA A 746 35.63 -11.39 20.14
N SER A 747 36.77 -10.70 20.24
CA SER A 747 36.86 -9.29 20.65
C SER A 747 36.17 -8.38 19.65
N PHE A 748 36.32 -8.65 18.35
CA PHE A 748 35.59 -8.01 17.25
C PHE A 748 34.06 -8.20 17.36
N THR A 749 33.54 -9.42 17.59
CA THR A 749 32.09 -9.64 17.74
C THR A 749 31.44 -8.96 18.96
N ASN A 750 32.20 -8.63 20.01
CA ASN A 750 31.67 -7.91 21.16
C ASN A 750 31.43 -6.41 20.88
N ALA A 751 31.97 -5.86 19.78
CA ALA A 751 31.65 -4.52 19.30
C ALA A 751 30.32 -4.46 18.52
N PHE A 752 29.78 -5.62 18.10
CA PHE A 752 28.57 -5.76 17.26
C PHE A 752 27.29 -6.13 18.03
N THR A 753 27.24 -5.98 19.36
CA THR A 753 25.95 -6.13 20.07
C THR A 753 25.14 -4.83 20.02
N PRO A 754 23.85 -4.90 19.65
CA PRO A 754 23.01 -3.76 19.26
C PRO A 754 22.76 -2.73 20.35
#